data_AF-A0A254RRX2-F1
#
_entry.id   AF-A0A254RRX2-F1
#
_cell.length_a   1.000
_cell.length_b   1.000
_cell.length_c   1.000
_cell.angle_alpha   90.00
_cell.angle_beta   90.00
_cell.angle_gamma   90.00
#
_symmetry.space_group_name_H-M   'P 1'
#
loop_
_entity.id
_entity.type
_entity.pdbx_description
1 polymer ?
#
loop_
_entity_poly.entity_id
_entity_poly.type
_entity_poly.pdbx_seq_one_letter_code
_entity_poly.pdbx_strand_id
1 'polypeptide(L)'
;MATQSFAIIVEFKDEQINNSSMLALRMRVVNESSVTHKNVKLRYIFSYNVDKQVVLDSGYTAGAHVTLQMVNDSLGYIEISIDSINQGYFPNSSGFYQGLHYSDWSEIGKQSHPSYKGKYSFVENENILVYEHGSLIYGNENILPKPRLKLKIIGFQPEGNAWLEIKNFEKDKISLENITITGKDSVEHALGFVSLDSMGILRICKNDSACYGADNKIILPDFAWGRIGEALLKKDSILLSYVPWGDEGEFAEKAVAAGIWKNVEDFFPSSMWVEFYPVEYKKNVFFRICENSSGKQTNDWFSFTDRDKPISNQKIPLPIKLSMNKPQNYRLTENDSAKFEWLPVERASKYRIVIRDSEKQIIYEEETEKTSVKVSLSDGNYSWLVYCGEYIDGDGDILINGRDDGFVDEQNMLLLSKNIDLNTWGALAIDTIKGYKDSKFLFLGYGQDALEYKWDAIHADMPEASNAYRCWLVAAQIMNHVYGGNVTQDEILFATRFNNDEPLVSPFFPIGADSVDRLKALRFALQTDSITQYGGTPSYSIVKKEIDQGRPIYVSSVYWSGSDSKYKDHAMVIYGYVGKSDNYAFLYAFGNNYGFLTNSVGKTDSISEYLLVKATKGSVAMHDSRLDMDSDGDGITDFDEIERFGTNPYSIDSDGDGMDDKKEIFDYTIKSKYDKKIDMTFPDRAQTVMSKIAKKSNEDGDEFRKESDNDDNGDGINDGLEGNVNFQIDNMDVPLDYTLFARSHLVLNDGVKCFDLDVKNNILCRVGVGGGNNFSYNSQQTFFLMGVNSRIGNADVRLPILESGRAFLRNSAIIQGDLNLHILTAGTQPHTVAELGQDEPYLVRQSNVLIGGNINLKYYEYYGSNDDWKGNYQCNLSKFYDVPNMGNKSVDGGSFLLTNGASYSSLKIQGNSRLIIPPGEFYIDSLLQIESGTRIEFLNPGESSIIHLNGKLIWRPQNDISLSDAAYWTNVARGFKLIQHSSEYMLIEGFFGGTIYAPLSELILGQVNKKIYGRFLAKDITVHQYAEVFRVDYDPISEQSYAIRSLK
;
A
#
# COMPACT_ATOMS: atom_id res chain seq x y z
N MET A 1 31.57 -32.83 32.75
CA MET A 1 32.94 -32.51 32.26
C MET A 1 32.83 -32.32 30.76
N ALA A 2 33.37 -31.26 30.16
CA ALA A 2 34.01 -30.10 30.79
C ALA A 2 32.98 -29.09 31.32
N THR A 3 33.36 -28.32 32.35
CA THR A 3 32.73 -27.05 32.70
C THR A 3 33.46 -25.94 31.94
N GLN A 4 32.73 -25.08 31.24
CA GLN A 4 33.30 -23.90 30.62
C GLN A 4 33.65 -22.91 31.75
N SER A 5 34.94 -22.65 31.98
CA SER A 5 35.37 -21.70 33.00
C SER A 5 35.10 -20.28 32.53
N PHE A 6 34.12 -19.61 33.13
CA PHE A 6 33.85 -18.21 32.89
C PHE A 6 35.05 -17.36 33.33
N ALA A 7 35.47 -16.41 32.48
CA ALA A 7 36.62 -15.54 32.76
C ALA A 7 36.36 -14.56 33.92
N ILE A 8 35.09 -14.29 34.19
CA ILE A 8 34.57 -13.52 35.31
C ILE A 8 33.74 -14.44 36.21
N ILE A 9 33.91 -14.27 37.52
CA ILE A 9 33.16 -14.92 38.61
C ILE A 9 32.61 -13.82 39.52
N VAL A 10 31.37 -13.96 39.99
CA VAL A 10 30.82 -13.08 41.04
C VAL A 10 30.82 -13.80 42.38
N GLU A 11 31.49 -13.23 43.37
CA GLU A 11 31.41 -13.69 44.75
C GLU A 11 30.49 -12.80 45.60
N PHE A 12 29.62 -13.45 46.36
CA PHE A 12 28.62 -12.87 47.24
C PHE A 12 28.89 -13.22 48.71
N LYS A 13 28.56 -12.30 49.61
CA LYS A 13 28.26 -12.60 51.02
C LYS A 13 27.24 -11.62 51.59
N ASP A 14 26.67 -11.98 52.74
CA ASP A 14 25.84 -11.13 53.59
C ASP A 14 26.58 -10.84 54.90
N GLU A 15 26.93 -9.58 55.14
CA GLU A 15 27.64 -9.19 56.37
C GLU A 15 26.75 -9.20 57.62
N GLN A 16 25.44 -9.35 57.45
CA GLN A 16 24.45 -9.44 58.52
C GLN A 16 23.49 -10.60 58.27
N ILE A 17 24.04 -11.79 57.97
CA ILE A 17 23.28 -13.04 57.74
C ILE A 17 22.22 -13.35 58.83
N ASN A 18 22.45 -12.94 60.08
CA ASN A 18 21.53 -13.14 61.21
C ASN A 18 20.49 -12.02 61.39
N ASN A 19 20.59 -10.91 60.67
CA ASN A 19 19.59 -9.84 60.65
C ASN A 19 18.55 -10.20 59.57
N SER A 20 17.30 -10.46 59.94
CA SER A 20 16.25 -10.82 58.98
C SER A 20 15.66 -9.61 58.23
N SER A 21 15.81 -8.40 58.76
CA SER A 21 15.27 -7.14 58.21
C SER A 21 16.10 -6.50 57.10
N MET A 22 17.43 -6.68 57.13
CA MET A 22 18.35 -6.01 56.20
C MET A 22 19.33 -7.00 55.58
N LEU A 23 19.30 -7.13 54.26
CA LEU A 23 20.36 -7.76 53.48
C LEU A 23 21.56 -6.79 53.41
N ALA A 24 22.65 -7.15 54.08
CA ALA A 24 23.90 -6.42 54.05
C ALA A 24 24.76 -6.95 52.89
N LEU A 25 24.29 -6.69 51.66
CA LEU A 25 24.80 -7.24 50.42
C LEU A 25 26.25 -6.80 50.19
N ARG A 26 27.17 -7.76 50.13
CA ARG A 26 28.55 -7.51 49.73
C ARG A 26 28.93 -8.40 48.56
N MET A 27 29.42 -7.78 47.48
CA MET A 27 29.75 -8.47 46.23
C MET A 27 31.13 -8.05 45.74
N ARG A 28 31.88 -8.97 45.15
CA ARG A 28 33.13 -8.68 44.43
C ARG A 28 33.17 -9.48 43.15
N VAL A 29 33.75 -8.90 42.11
CA VAL A 29 34.00 -9.59 40.84
C VAL A 29 35.43 -10.11 40.84
N VAL A 30 35.62 -11.37 40.48
CA VAL A 30 36.94 -11.96 40.22
C VAL A 30 37.08 -12.10 38.73
N ASN A 31 38.06 -11.43 38.14
CA ASN A 31 38.46 -11.64 36.77
C ASN A 31 39.76 -12.45 36.78
N GLU A 32 39.67 -13.75 36.45
CA GLU A 32 40.83 -14.63 36.44
C GLU A 32 41.66 -14.46 35.15
N SER A 33 41.06 -13.93 34.09
CA SER A 33 41.70 -13.70 32.80
C SER A 33 42.60 -12.45 32.80
N SER A 34 43.50 -12.38 31.82
CA SER A 34 44.28 -11.16 31.53
C SER A 34 43.54 -10.14 30.67
N VAL A 35 42.24 -10.32 30.41
CA VAL A 35 41.42 -9.42 29.58
C VAL A 35 40.74 -8.39 30.48
N THR A 36 40.73 -7.11 30.09
CA THR A 36 39.97 -6.07 30.79
C THR A 36 38.57 -5.96 30.19
N HIS A 37 37.56 -6.35 30.96
CA HIS A 37 36.15 -6.19 30.60
C HIS A 37 35.70 -4.73 30.80
N LYS A 38 34.70 -4.26 30.04
CA LYS A 38 34.23 -2.86 30.02
C LYS A 38 32.71 -2.73 29.92
N ASN A 39 32.15 -1.65 30.48
CA ASN A 39 30.70 -1.41 30.51
C ASN A 39 29.94 -2.64 31.03
N VAL A 40 30.33 -3.08 32.23
CA VAL A 40 29.87 -4.30 32.88
C VAL A 40 28.73 -3.96 33.83
N LYS A 41 27.60 -4.66 33.73
CA LYS A 41 26.42 -4.48 34.57
C LYS A 41 26.12 -5.74 35.37
N LEU A 42 26.13 -5.67 36.70
CA LEU A 42 25.65 -6.75 37.56
C LEU A 42 24.17 -6.55 37.92
N ARG A 43 23.39 -7.63 38.02
CA ARG A 43 22.02 -7.62 38.54
C ARG A 43 21.86 -8.62 39.68
N TYR A 44 21.62 -8.11 40.89
CA TYR A 44 21.19 -8.92 42.04
C TYR A 44 19.65 -8.90 42.09
N ILE A 45 19.02 -10.03 41.81
CA ILE A 45 17.56 -10.20 41.77
C ILE A 45 17.06 -10.68 43.14
N PHE A 46 16.08 -9.96 43.68
CA PHE A 46 15.50 -10.24 44.98
C PHE A 46 13.98 -10.42 44.87
N SER A 47 13.45 -11.29 45.73
CA SER A 47 12.01 -11.39 45.93
C SER A 47 11.59 -10.37 46.97
N TYR A 48 10.46 -9.70 46.78
CA TYR A 48 9.91 -8.77 47.78
C TYR A 48 8.41 -9.01 48.01
N ASN A 49 7.85 -8.27 48.96
CA ASN A 49 6.42 -8.11 49.16
C ASN A 49 6.04 -6.69 48.72
N VAL A 50 5.10 -6.54 47.79
CA VAL A 50 4.71 -5.22 47.26
C VAL A 50 4.15 -4.27 48.33
N ASP A 51 3.56 -4.79 49.40
CA ASP A 51 3.06 -4.03 50.56
C ASP A 51 4.15 -3.16 51.23
N LYS A 52 5.43 -3.44 50.96
CA LYS A 52 6.57 -2.91 51.70
C LYS A 52 7.55 -2.20 50.78
N GLN A 53 7.67 -0.90 50.99
CA GLN A 53 8.62 -0.05 50.28
C GLN A 53 10.06 -0.53 50.50
N VAL A 54 10.69 -1.06 49.44
CA VAL A 54 12.10 -1.45 49.43
C VAL A 54 12.99 -0.21 49.37
N VAL A 55 13.99 -0.18 50.24
CA VAL A 55 15.02 0.86 50.33
C VAL A 55 16.38 0.25 49.98
N LEU A 56 17.10 0.93 49.10
CA LEU A 56 18.49 0.61 48.74
C LEU A 56 19.42 1.63 49.41
N ASP A 57 19.98 1.22 50.55
CA ASP A 57 20.92 2.00 51.35
C ASP A 57 22.28 2.10 50.61
N SER A 58 22.71 3.31 50.31
CA SER A 58 23.92 3.59 49.52
C SER A 58 25.20 3.37 50.34
N GLY A 59 25.97 2.37 49.93
CA GLY A 59 27.21 1.95 50.59
C GLY A 59 28.46 2.25 49.78
N TYR A 60 29.47 1.39 49.91
CA TYR A 60 30.73 1.52 49.19
C TYR A 60 30.58 0.94 47.76
N THR A 61 30.24 1.80 46.80
CA THR A 61 30.12 1.42 45.37
C THR A 61 31.43 1.52 44.60
N ALA A 62 32.50 2.07 45.18
CA ALA A 62 33.84 2.18 44.59
C ALA A 62 33.90 2.83 43.19
N GLY A 63 32.97 3.72 42.87
CA GLY A 63 32.85 4.37 41.55
C GLY A 63 31.85 3.71 40.61
N ALA A 64 31.30 2.55 40.94
CA ALA A 64 30.18 1.95 40.23
C ALA A 64 28.88 2.75 40.47
N HIS A 65 28.05 2.88 39.43
CA HIS A 65 26.74 3.50 39.51
C HIS A 65 25.69 2.43 39.84
N VAL A 66 24.88 2.64 40.89
CA VAL A 66 23.91 1.65 41.36
C VAL A 66 22.48 2.17 41.30
N THR A 67 21.57 1.37 40.76
CA THR A 67 20.12 1.64 40.73
C THR A 67 19.31 0.47 41.30
N LEU A 68 18.09 0.78 41.74
CA LEU A 68 17.05 -0.19 42.09
C LEU A 68 16.00 -0.17 40.98
N GLN A 69 15.57 -1.34 40.50
CA GLN A 69 14.41 -1.46 39.61
C GLN A 69 13.45 -2.53 40.13
N MET A 70 12.19 -2.15 40.24
CA MET A 70 11.09 -3.05 40.56
C MET A 70 10.50 -3.53 39.24
N VAL A 71 10.28 -4.84 39.08
CA VAL A 71 9.91 -5.41 37.77
C VAL A 71 8.55 -6.11 37.79
N ASN A 72 8.09 -6.49 38.97
CA ASN A 72 6.73 -6.92 39.31
C ASN A 72 6.65 -7.14 40.83
N ASP A 73 5.44 -7.23 41.35
CA ASP A 73 5.08 -7.35 42.76
C ASP A 73 5.75 -8.48 43.56
N SER A 74 6.37 -9.45 42.87
CA SER A 74 7.16 -10.49 43.52
C SER A 74 8.68 -10.28 43.44
N LEU A 75 9.18 -9.50 42.48
CA LEU A 75 10.59 -9.53 42.04
C LEU A 75 11.14 -8.16 41.59
N GLY A 76 12.24 -7.75 42.22
CA GLY A 76 13.03 -6.56 41.88
C GLY A 76 14.50 -6.92 41.63
N TYR A 77 15.29 -5.96 41.13
CA TYR A 77 16.74 -6.11 41.05
C TYR A 77 17.52 -4.83 41.36
N ILE A 78 18.73 -5.03 41.87
CA ILE A 78 19.75 -4.00 42.05
C ILE A 78 20.69 -4.08 40.84
N GLU A 79 20.80 -3.03 40.04
CA GLU A 79 21.75 -2.96 38.93
C GLU A 79 23.01 -2.18 39.33
N ILE A 80 24.19 -2.78 39.18
CA ILE A 80 25.50 -2.14 39.44
C ILE A 80 26.24 -2.01 38.10
N SER A 81 26.39 -0.80 37.59
CA SER A 81 27.12 -0.48 36.36
C SER A 81 28.57 -0.09 36.66
N ILE A 82 29.53 -0.70 35.95
CA ILE A 82 30.98 -0.60 36.16
C ILE A 82 31.66 -0.32 34.82
N ASP A 83 32.46 0.75 34.75
CA ASP A 83 33.13 1.16 33.51
C ASP A 83 34.18 0.15 33.02
N SER A 84 34.96 -0.45 33.93
CA SER A 84 35.92 -1.51 33.59
C SER A 84 36.34 -2.41 34.74
N ILE A 85 36.69 -3.66 34.44
CA ILE A 85 37.15 -4.69 35.37
C ILE A 85 38.47 -5.30 34.86
N ASN A 86 39.57 -4.95 35.52
CA ASN A 86 40.90 -5.52 35.27
C ASN A 86 41.07 -6.91 35.92
N GLN A 87 42.15 -7.62 35.59
CA GLN A 87 42.49 -8.90 36.21
C GLN A 87 42.62 -8.78 37.74
N GLY A 88 42.09 -9.77 38.47
CA GLY A 88 42.03 -9.82 39.93
C GLY A 88 40.65 -9.46 40.49
N TYR A 89 40.62 -8.90 41.69
CA TYR A 89 39.37 -8.54 42.40
C TYR A 89 38.94 -7.10 42.13
N PHE A 90 37.71 -6.91 41.64
CA PHE A 90 37.07 -5.59 41.55
C PHE A 90 35.92 -5.44 42.59
N PRO A 91 35.83 -4.32 43.31
CA PRO A 91 36.76 -3.18 43.32
C PRO A 91 38.08 -3.47 44.06
N ASN A 92 38.07 -4.49 44.91
CA ASN A 92 39.22 -5.07 45.61
C ASN A 92 38.73 -6.36 46.34
N SER A 93 39.62 -7.05 47.05
CA SER A 93 39.30 -8.28 47.79
C SER A 93 38.22 -8.12 48.87
N SER A 94 37.88 -6.89 49.28
CA SER A 94 36.79 -6.63 50.24
C SER A 94 35.42 -6.41 49.60
N GLY A 95 35.32 -6.18 48.29
CA GLY A 95 34.04 -6.00 47.59
C GLY A 95 33.32 -4.66 47.77
N PHE A 96 32.30 -4.43 46.93
CA PHE A 96 31.29 -3.39 47.12
C PHE A 96 30.34 -3.75 48.25
N TYR A 97 29.74 -2.75 48.90
CA TYR A 97 28.68 -2.92 49.89
C TYR A 97 27.43 -2.11 49.51
N GLN A 98 26.24 -2.71 49.62
CA GLN A 98 24.93 -2.05 49.51
C GLN A 98 23.99 -2.61 50.58
N GLY A 99 23.10 -1.79 51.14
CA GLY A 99 22.04 -2.25 52.04
C GLY A 99 20.72 -2.44 51.29
N LEU A 100 20.02 -3.55 51.49
CA LEU A 100 18.64 -3.72 51.00
C LEU A 100 17.73 -4.12 52.17
N HIS A 101 16.72 -3.30 52.46
CA HIS A 101 15.75 -3.51 53.53
C HIS A 101 14.39 -2.92 53.13
N TYR A 102 13.36 -3.13 53.95
CA TYR A 102 12.13 -2.34 53.85
C TYR A 102 12.24 -1.07 54.71
N SER A 103 11.55 0.01 54.34
CA SER A 103 11.60 1.29 55.08
C SER A 103 11.08 1.19 56.52
N ASP A 104 10.24 0.18 56.81
CA ASP A 104 9.73 -0.15 58.15
C ASP A 104 10.68 -1.05 58.98
N TRP A 105 11.80 -1.49 58.41
CA TRP A 105 12.75 -2.46 58.99
C TRP A 105 12.12 -3.80 59.41
N SER A 106 11.04 -4.22 58.76
CA SER A 106 10.51 -5.58 58.89
C SER A 106 11.30 -6.60 58.05
N GLU A 107 11.06 -7.90 58.28
CA GLU A 107 11.86 -8.96 57.65
C GLU A 107 11.78 -8.95 56.11
N ILE A 108 12.93 -8.83 55.43
CA ILE A 108 13.05 -8.84 53.96
C ILE A 108 13.07 -10.25 53.36
N GLY A 109 12.99 -11.29 54.20
CA GLY A 109 12.75 -12.67 53.74
C GLY A 109 13.87 -13.29 52.91
N LYS A 110 15.11 -12.77 53.01
CA LYS A 110 16.32 -13.07 52.22
C LYS A 110 16.40 -14.44 51.51
N GLN A 111 16.06 -15.52 52.20
CA GLN A 111 16.08 -16.89 51.66
C GLN A 111 15.15 -17.11 50.45
N SER A 112 14.19 -16.20 50.18
CA SER A 112 13.33 -16.22 49.00
C SER A 112 13.91 -15.46 47.80
N HIS A 113 14.99 -14.70 47.97
CA HIS A 113 15.59 -13.89 46.90
C HIS A 113 16.35 -14.81 45.91
N PRO A 114 16.08 -14.75 44.59
CA PRO A 114 16.73 -15.62 43.62
C PRO A 114 18.27 -15.55 43.68
N SER A 115 18.83 -14.37 43.90
CA SER A 115 20.28 -14.15 43.99
C SER A 115 20.90 -14.40 45.38
N TYR A 116 20.17 -14.87 46.40
CA TYR A 116 20.71 -15.04 47.76
C TYR A 116 21.28 -16.44 48.03
N LYS A 117 22.54 -16.53 48.46
CA LYS A 117 23.19 -17.79 48.87
C LYS A 117 23.44 -17.95 50.38
N GLY A 118 23.07 -16.96 51.19
CA GLY A 118 23.13 -17.04 52.67
C GLY A 118 24.48 -17.47 53.24
N LYS A 119 25.55 -16.72 52.97
CA LYS A 119 26.91 -16.97 53.50
C LYS A 119 27.52 -15.73 54.11
N TYR A 120 28.26 -15.92 55.20
CA TYR A 120 28.99 -14.86 55.92
C TYR A 120 30.44 -14.68 55.39
N SER A 121 30.99 -15.69 54.72
CA SER A 121 32.19 -15.61 53.89
C SER A 121 31.79 -15.41 52.43
N PHE A 122 32.67 -14.82 51.62
CA PHE A 122 32.49 -14.78 50.17
C PHE A 122 32.38 -16.21 49.61
N VAL A 123 31.42 -16.42 48.70
CA VAL A 123 31.26 -17.62 47.87
C VAL A 123 30.82 -17.22 46.47
N GLU A 124 31.13 -18.06 45.49
CA GLU A 124 30.65 -17.91 44.11
C GLU A 124 29.10 -17.94 44.02
N ASN A 125 28.53 -17.10 43.16
CA ASN A 125 27.09 -16.92 43.03
C ASN A 125 26.60 -16.61 41.60
N GLU A 126 26.43 -17.67 40.82
CA GLU A 126 25.85 -17.71 39.46
C GLU A 126 24.39 -17.24 39.34
N ASN A 127 23.69 -16.97 40.46
CA ASN A 127 22.37 -16.33 40.43
C ASN A 127 22.46 -14.80 40.41
N ILE A 128 23.65 -14.20 40.39
CA ILE A 128 23.87 -12.77 40.13
C ILE A 128 24.29 -12.62 38.68
N LEU A 129 23.50 -11.89 37.90
CA LEU A 129 23.71 -11.76 36.46
C LEU A 129 24.80 -10.72 36.19
N VAL A 130 25.61 -10.93 35.16
CA VAL A 130 26.63 -9.99 34.68
C VAL A 130 26.50 -9.86 33.18
N TYR A 131 26.32 -8.63 32.71
CA TYR A 131 26.25 -8.28 31.29
C TYR A 131 27.45 -7.43 30.90
N GLU A 132 28.00 -7.63 29.71
CA GLU A 132 28.99 -6.76 29.08
C GLU A 132 28.43 -6.31 27.73
N HIS A 133 28.38 -4.99 27.49
CA HIS A 133 27.73 -4.39 26.31
C HIS A 133 26.29 -4.88 26.05
N GLY A 134 25.58 -5.32 27.11
CA GLY A 134 24.22 -5.85 27.04
C GLY A 134 24.12 -7.37 26.83
N SER A 135 25.21 -8.07 26.51
CA SER A 135 25.25 -9.53 26.43
C SER A 135 25.57 -10.17 27.79
N LEU A 136 24.84 -11.21 28.19
CA LEU A 136 25.13 -11.94 29.44
C LEU A 136 26.47 -12.67 29.32
N ILE A 137 27.38 -12.43 30.27
CA ILE A 137 28.69 -13.10 30.36
C ILE A 137 28.82 -14.02 31.59
N TYR A 138 27.88 -13.96 32.54
CA TYR A 138 27.78 -14.82 33.73
C TYR A 138 26.36 -14.71 34.31
N GLY A 139 25.59 -15.78 34.54
CA GLY A 139 24.23 -15.70 35.15
C GLY A 139 23.16 -16.72 34.68
N ASN A 140 21.89 -16.54 35.11
CA ASN A 140 20.69 -17.38 34.86
C ASN A 140 19.32 -16.59 35.02
N GLU A 141 18.38 -16.53 34.05
CA GLU A 141 17.61 -15.27 33.73
C GLU A 141 16.02 -15.04 33.86
N ASN A 142 15.04 -15.92 34.15
CA ASN A 142 13.62 -15.77 33.59
C ASN A 142 12.39 -15.27 34.48
N ILE A 143 11.72 -14.06 34.36
CA ILE A 143 10.75 -13.55 35.46
C ILE A 143 9.47 -12.55 35.39
N LEU A 144 8.95 -11.76 34.38
CA LEU A 144 8.21 -10.41 34.59
C LEU A 144 6.67 -10.03 34.08
N PRO A 145 5.55 -9.84 34.89
CA PRO A 145 4.00 -9.65 34.72
C PRO A 145 3.04 -8.66 33.80
N LYS A 146 1.62 -8.68 33.51
CA LYS A 146 0.59 -7.55 32.98
C LYS A 146 -1.07 -7.68 32.80
N PRO A 147 -2.00 -6.68 32.37
CA PRO A 147 -3.56 -6.52 32.53
C PRO A 147 -4.63 -6.06 31.40
N ARG A 148 -6.01 -5.84 31.68
CA ARG A 148 -7.20 -5.32 30.80
C ARG A 148 -8.50 -4.60 31.47
N LEU A 149 -9.55 -4.02 30.74
CA LEU A 149 -11.06 -3.74 31.05
C LEU A 149 -11.92 -2.94 29.94
N LYS A 150 -13.19 -2.42 30.16
CA LYS A 150 -14.32 -2.08 29.16
C LYS A 150 -15.48 -1.02 29.53
N LEU A 151 -16.12 -0.20 28.59
CA LEU A 151 -17.54 0.42 28.40
C LEU A 151 -17.48 1.63 27.36
N LYS A 152 -18.43 1.91 26.42
CA LYS A 152 -18.18 2.85 25.26
C LYS A 152 -19.36 3.67 24.62
N ILE A 153 -19.04 4.84 24.01
CA ILE A 153 -19.84 5.51 22.94
C ILE A 153 -19.69 4.73 21.62
N ILE A 154 -20.76 4.57 20.84
CA ILE A 154 -20.77 3.78 19.58
C ILE A 154 -21.40 4.47 18.35
N GLY A 155 -21.95 5.68 18.47
CA GLY A 155 -22.49 6.37 17.30
C GLY A 155 -22.69 7.86 17.56
N PHE A 156 -22.55 8.67 16.52
CA PHE A 156 -22.58 10.13 16.64
C PHE A 156 -23.09 10.82 15.37
N GLN A 157 -23.97 11.81 15.56
CA GLN A 157 -24.45 12.70 14.52
C GLN A 157 -24.69 14.11 15.10
N PRO A 158 -23.86 15.12 14.77
CA PRO A 158 -24.00 16.48 15.32
C PRO A 158 -25.02 17.34 14.55
N GLU A 159 -25.22 17.10 13.24
CA GLU A 159 -26.09 17.90 12.38
C GLU A 159 -27.43 17.26 12.02
N GLY A 160 -28.43 18.12 11.77
CA GLY A 160 -29.80 17.73 11.41
C GLY A 160 -30.56 17.14 12.59
N ASN A 161 -30.97 15.88 12.47
CA ASN A 161 -31.54 15.09 13.55
C ASN A 161 -30.42 14.64 14.50
N ALA A 162 -29.91 15.55 15.35
CA ALA A 162 -28.72 15.29 16.14
C ALA A 162 -28.92 14.27 17.29
N TRP A 163 -28.00 13.30 17.40
CA TRP A 163 -27.99 12.24 18.41
C TRP A 163 -26.60 11.62 18.67
N LEU A 164 -26.49 10.88 19.77
CA LEU A 164 -25.32 10.07 20.16
C LEU A 164 -25.80 8.72 20.72
N GLU A 165 -25.02 7.65 20.53
CA GLU A 165 -25.31 6.30 21.05
C GLU A 165 -24.24 5.76 21.99
N ILE A 166 -24.69 5.06 23.04
CA ILE A 166 -23.87 4.40 24.06
C ILE A 166 -24.25 2.92 24.12
N LYS A 167 -23.27 2.02 24.20
CA LYS A 167 -23.51 0.57 24.24
C LYS A 167 -22.84 -0.08 25.45
N ASN A 168 -23.61 -0.91 26.14
CA ASN A 168 -23.09 -1.80 27.18
C ASN A 168 -22.38 -3.00 26.52
N PHE A 169 -21.14 -3.27 26.92
CA PHE A 169 -20.36 -4.44 26.48
C PHE A 169 -20.11 -5.46 27.60
N GLU A 170 -20.47 -5.13 28.83
CA GLU A 170 -20.42 -6.10 29.91
C GLU A 170 -21.55 -7.12 29.73
N LYS A 171 -21.30 -8.35 30.20
CA LYS A 171 -22.20 -9.48 29.95
C LYS A 171 -23.51 -9.38 30.76
N ASP A 172 -23.55 -8.49 31.75
CA ASP A 172 -24.66 -8.22 32.67
C ASP A 172 -25.33 -6.85 32.41
N LYS A 173 -26.52 -6.62 32.99
CA LYS A 173 -27.26 -5.35 32.85
C LYS A 173 -26.62 -4.24 33.70
N ILE A 174 -26.18 -3.14 33.07
CA ILE A 174 -25.61 -1.97 33.75
C ILE A 174 -26.70 -0.92 34.02
N SER A 175 -26.72 -0.36 35.24
CA SER A 175 -27.40 0.92 35.51
C SER A 175 -26.51 2.08 35.11
N LEU A 176 -27.04 3.04 34.35
CA LEU A 176 -26.33 4.27 33.94
C LEU A 176 -26.47 5.40 34.98
N GLU A 177 -26.94 5.07 36.18
CA GLU A 177 -26.87 5.92 37.36
C GLU A 177 -25.40 6.34 37.63
N ASN A 178 -25.22 7.62 38.00
CA ASN A 178 -23.92 8.31 38.13
C ASN A 178 -23.05 8.36 36.86
N ILE A 179 -23.61 8.08 35.68
CA ILE A 179 -22.97 8.36 34.40
C ILE A 179 -23.41 9.75 33.90
N THR A 180 -22.45 10.61 33.57
CA THR A 180 -22.68 11.95 32.99
C THR A 180 -22.17 12.02 31.56
N ILE A 181 -22.84 12.84 30.76
CA ILE A 181 -22.37 13.30 29.45
C ILE A 181 -22.12 14.81 29.48
N THR A 182 -20.95 15.24 29.05
CA THR A 182 -20.62 16.67 28.81
C THR A 182 -20.72 16.97 27.31
N GLY A 183 -21.18 18.16 26.93
CA GLY A 183 -21.23 18.63 25.53
C GLY A 183 -20.36 19.86 25.24
N LYS A 184 -20.53 20.44 24.04
CA LYS A 184 -19.82 21.64 23.53
C LYS A 184 -19.83 22.84 24.50
N ASP A 185 -20.89 22.98 25.28
CA ASP A 185 -21.09 24.04 26.28
C ASP A 185 -20.40 23.78 27.63
N SER A 186 -19.69 22.65 27.75
CA SER A 186 -19.03 22.18 28.98
C SER A 186 -19.98 21.91 30.16
N VAL A 187 -21.29 21.81 29.93
CA VAL A 187 -22.27 21.46 30.96
C VAL A 187 -22.38 19.94 31.08
N GLU A 188 -22.36 19.41 32.31
CA GLU A 188 -22.59 17.97 32.55
C GLU A 188 -24.07 17.65 32.79
N HIS A 189 -24.58 16.69 32.01
CA HIS A 189 -25.93 16.17 32.10
C HIS A 189 -25.89 14.70 32.52
N ALA A 190 -26.59 14.34 33.60
CA ALA A 190 -26.67 12.96 34.05
C ALA A 190 -27.64 12.13 33.19
N LEU A 191 -27.28 10.89 32.87
CA LEU A 191 -28.12 9.97 32.07
C LEU A 191 -29.28 9.34 32.86
N GLY A 192 -29.21 9.42 34.20
CA GLY A 192 -30.29 8.99 35.09
C GLY A 192 -30.50 7.48 35.17
N PHE A 193 -31.67 7.06 35.66
CA PHE A 193 -32.01 5.67 35.97
C PHE A 193 -32.36 4.81 34.74
N VAL A 194 -31.64 4.99 33.61
CA VAL A 194 -31.72 4.09 32.46
C VAL A 194 -30.81 2.90 32.72
N SER A 195 -31.27 1.69 32.38
CA SER A 195 -30.50 0.46 32.59
C SER A 195 -30.40 -0.35 31.30
N LEU A 196 -29.17 -0.53 30.82
CA LEU A 196 -28.84 -1.22 29.57
C LEU A 196 -28.53 -2.69 29.83
N ASP A 197 -29.29 -3.58 29.19
CA ASP A 197 -28.98 -5.00 29.15
C ASP A 197 -27.67 -5.28 28.42
N SER A 198 -27.20 -6.52 28.54
CA SER A 198 -26.04 -7.05 27.81
C SER A 198 -26.12 -6.73 26.32
N MET A 199 -25.10 -6.09 25.75
CA MET A 199 -25.06 -5.61 24.35
C MET A 199 -26.14 -4.58 23.96
N GLY A 200 -26.90 -4.05 24.93
CA GLY A 200 -27.94 -3.05 24.72
C GLY A 200 -27.39 -1.67 24.35
N ILE A 201 -28.14 -0.93 23.53
CA ILE A 201 -27.81 0.42 23.04
C ILE A 201 -28.81 1.42 23.61
N LEU A 202 -28.32 2.61 23.98
CA LEU A 202 -29.09 3.80 24.36
C LEU A 202 -28.79 4.93 23.37
N ARG A 203 -29.82 5.56 22.81
CA ARG A 203 -29.68 6.77 21.98
C ARG A 203 -30.08 8.04 22.75
N ILE A 204 -29.24 9.06 22.73
CA ILE A 204 -29.47 10.37 23.32
C ILE A 204 -29.72 11.35 22.18
N CYS A 205 -30.88 12.00 22.14
CA CYS A 205 -31.30 12.85 21.02
C CYS A 205 -31.72 14.26 21.46
N LYS A 206 -31.65 15.23 20.55
CA LYS A 206 -32.17 16.58 20.81
C LYS A 206 -33.71 16.67 20.84
N ASN A 207 -34.41 15.81 20.10
CA ASN A 207 -35.87 15.74 20.07
C ASN A 207 -36.35 14.33 19.70
N ASP A 208 -37.65 14.05 19.88
CA ASP A 208 -38.24 12.74 19.57
C ASP A 208 -38.09 12.33 18.09
N SER A 209 -38.13 13.29 17.17
CA SER A 209 -37.98 13.05 15.73
C SER A 209 -36.59 12.53 15.36
N ALA A 210 -35.54 12.95 16.09
CA ALA A 210 -34.17 12.46 15.92
C ALA A 210 -33.94 11.06 16.55
N CYS A 211 -34.85 10.62 17.43
CA CYS A 211 -34.81 9.32 18.10
C CYS A 211 -35.86 8.33 17.56
N TYR A 212 -36.28 8.52 16.30
CA TYR A 212 -37.26 7.65 15.65
C TYR A 212 -36.68 6.24 15.41
N GLY A 213 -37.35 5.20 15.91
CA GLY A 213 -36.95 3.80 15.74
C GLY A 213 -35.96 3.25 16.78
N ALA A 214 -35.52 4.03 17.77
CA ALA A 214 -34.65 3.54 18.85
C ALA A 214 -35.47 3.01 20.04
N ASP A 215 -35.19 1.77 20.47
CA ASP A 215 -35.90 1.10 21.57
C ASP A 215 -35.66 1.75 22.94
N ASN A 216 -34.41 2.13 23.24
CA ASN A 216 -34.04 2.89 24.43
C ASN A 216 -33.58 4.29 24.04
N LYS A 217 -34.20 5.33 24.61
CA LYS A 217 -33.86 6.72 24.29
C LYS A 217 -33.97 7.70 25.47
N ILE A 218 -33.13 8.73 25.44
CA ILE A 218 -33.26 9.96 26.26
C ILE A 218 -33.37 11.16 25.31
N ILE A 219 -34.26 12.10 25.63
CA ILE A 219 -34.36 13.39 24.93
C ILE A 219 -33.75 14.50 25.79
N LEU A 220 -32.67 15.13 25.31
CA LEU A 220 -32.01 16.28 25.95
C LEU A 220 -32.11 17.50 25.01
N PRO A 221 -33.20 18.31 25.09
CA PRO A 221 -33.45 19.38 24.14
C PRO A 221 -32.50 20.58 24.27
N ASP A 222 -31.98 20.82 25.48
CA ASP A 222 -31.07 21.92 25.78
C ASP A 222 -29.61 21.62 25.39
N PHE A 223 -29.27 20.36 25.13
CA PHE A 223 -27.90 19.91 24.84
C PHE A 223 -27.40 20.42 23.47
N ALA A 224 -26.24 21.08 23.45
CA ALA A 224 -25.75 21.83 22.30
C ALA A 224 -24.78 21.04 21.39
N TRP A 225 -25.31 20.18 20.52
CA TRP A 225 -24.48 19.40 19.56
C TRP A 225 -23.63 20.26 18.59
N GLY A 226 -24.17 21.35 18.02
CA GLY A 226 -23.39 22.33 17.24
C GLY A 226 -22.61 21.77 16.02
N ARG A 227 -21.72 22.59 15.43
CA ARG A 227 -20.84 22.17 14.31
C ARG A 227 -19.43 21.75 14.71
N ILE A 228 -18.93 22.29 15.83
CA ILE A 228 -17.58 22.04 16.36
C ILE A 228 -17.74 21.85 17.86
N GLY A 229 -17.19 20.80 18.47
CA GLY A 229 -17.35 20.54 19.90
C GLY A 229 -16.74 19.21 20.35
N GLU A 230 -17.01 18.84 21.60
CA GLU A 230 -16.60 17.57 22.20
C GLU A 230 -17.72 16.96 23.05
N ALA A 231 -17.72 15.63 23.17
CA ALA A 231 -18.65 14.84 23.96
C ALA A 231 -17.89 13.89 24.86
N LEU A 232 -18.09 14.01 26.18
CA LEU A 232 -17.37 13.25 27.19
C LEU A 232 -18.33 12.35 27.97
N LEU A 233 -18.11 11.04 27.96
CA LEU A 233 -18.87 10.07 28.77
C LEU A 233 -18.07 9.70 30.02
N LYS A 234 -18.54 10.07 31.20
CA LYS A 234 -17.85 9.85 32.49
C LYS A 234 -18.73 9.07 33.45
N LYS A 235 -18.11 8.31 34.35
CA LYS A 235 -18.75 7.77 35.56
C LYS A 235 -17.93 8.21 36.76
N ASP A 236 -18.52 8.86 37.77
CA ASP A 236 -17.79 9.27 38.98
C ASP A 236 -16.47 10.04 38.66
N SER A 237 -16.50 10.93 37.66
CA SER A 237 -15.35 11.64 37.05
C SER A 237 -14.31 10.78 36.28
N ILE A 238 -14.45 9.46 36.25
CA ILE A 238 -13.66 8.53 35.43
C ILE A 238 -14.15 8.59 33.98
N LEU A 239 -13.35 9.15 33.07
CA LEU A 239 -13.66 9.26 31.64
C LEU A 239 -13.66 7.89 30.96
N LEU A 240 -14.84 7.40 30.56
CA LEU A 240 -15.03 6.11 29.92
C LEU A 240 -14.76 6.19 28.41
N SER A 241 -15.25 7.26 27.75
CA SER A 241 -15.17 7.44 26.28
C SER A 241 -15.33 8.92 25.90
N TYR A 242 -14.69 9.36 24.81
CA TYR A 242 -14.64 10.77 24.37
C TYR A 242 -14.74 10.88 22.84
N VAL A 243 -15.40 11.91 22.29
CA VAL A 243 -15.46 12.17 20.83
C VAL A 243 -15.36 13.69 20.53
N PRO A 244 -14.42 14.15 19.67
CA PRO A 244 -14.32 15.54 19.18
C PRO A 244 -14.79 15.69 17.72
N TRP A 245 -15.56 16.73 17.39
CA TRP A 245 -15.99 17.00 16.00
C TRP A 245 -15.76 18.46 15.60
N GLY A 246 -15.62 18.70 14.30
CA GLY A 246 -15.46 20.04 13.73
C GLY A 246 -15.19 20.01 12.23
N ASP A 247 -15.22 21.18 11.61
CA ASP A 247 -14.65 21.38 10.28
C ASP A 247 -13.14 21.64 10.43
N GLU A 248 -12.31 21.15 9.50
CA GLU A 248 -10.88 21.52 9.46
C GLU A 248 -10.70 23.03 9.23
N GLY A 249 -9.82 23.65 10.01
CA GLY A 249 -9.51 25.08 9.94
C GLY A 249 -9.21 25.71 11.30
N GLU A 250 -9.40 27.03 11.38
CA GLU A 250 -8.88 27.96 12.41
C GLU A 250 -9.03 27.53 13.88
N PHE A 251 -9.99 26.66 14.22
CA PHE A 251 -10.22 26.18 15.59
C PHE A 251 -9.50 24.86 15.90
N ALA A 252 -9.37 23.95 14.94
CA ALA A 252 -8.50 22.78 15.06
C ALA A 252 -7.04 23.23 15.11
N GLU A 253 -6.65 24.16 14.24
CA GLU A 253 -5.32 24.79 14.23
C GLU A 253 -4.95 25.40 15.59
N LYS A 254 -5.88 26.13 16.23
CA LYS A 254 -5.66 26.70 17.58
C LYS A 254 -5.53 25.63 18.66
N ALA A 255 -6.23 24.51 18.54
CA ALA A 255 -6.16 23.42 19.52
C ALA A 255 -4.82 22.65 19.40
N VAL A 256 -4.31 22.46 18.18
CA VAL A 256 -2.96 21.94 17.91
C VAL A 256 -1.89 22.93 18.38
N ALA A 257 -2.03 24.22 18.07
CA ALA A 257 -1.10 25.27 18.48
C ALA A 257 -1.05 25.49 20.02
N ALA A 258 -2.13 25.12 20.73
CA ALA A 258 -2.17 25.07 22.19
C ALA A 258 -1.57 23.78 22.79
N GLY A 259 -1.13 22.83 21.96
CA GLY A 259 -0.57 21.54 22.39
C GLY A 259 -1.59 20.53 22.89
N ILE A 260 -2.88 20.71 22.58
CA ILE A 260 -3.98 19.84 23.02
C ILE A 260 -4.15 18.66 22.04
N TRP A 261 -3.93 18.89 20.75
CA TRP A 261 -4.01 17.89 19.67
C TRP A 261 -2.70 17.82 18.87
N LYS A 262 -2.50 16.73 18.11
CA LYS A 262 -1.24 16.49 17.39
C LYS A 262 -1.31 16.93 15.92
N ASN A 263 -2.45 16.74 15.25
CA ASN A 263 -2.71 17.32 13.93
C ASN A 263 -4.16 17.84 13.82
N VAL A 264 -4.46 18.62 12.78
CA VAL A 264 -5.81 19.15 12.51
C VAL A 264 -6.74 18.09 11.90
N GLU A 265 -6.15 17.14 11.17
CA GLU A 265 -6.78 15.89 10.68
C GLU A 265 -7.36 15.01 11.80
N ASP A 266 -7.07 15.30 13.07
CA ASP A 266 -7.52 14.52 14.22
C ASP A 266 -9.04 14.70 14.50
N PHE A 267 -9.74 15.60 13.77
CA PHE A 267 -11.14 16.00 13.99
C PHE A 267 -12.15 15.31 13.04
N PHE A 268 -13.32 14.89 13.56
CA PHE A 268 -14.42 14.38 12.72
C PHE A 268 -15.19 15.50 11.99
N PRO A 269 -15.29 15.49 10.64
CA PRO A 269 -16.05 16.49 9.87
C PRO A 269 -17.51 16.63 10.29
N SER A 270 -17.97 17.87 10.51
CA SER A 270 -19.31 18.18 11.05
C SER A 270 -20.49 17.60 10.25
N SER A 271 -20.29 17.37 8.95
CA SER A 271 -21.29 16.87 8.00
C SER A 271 -21.36 15.34 7.88
N MET A 272 -20.51 14.59 8.60
CA MET A 272 -20.41 13.13 8.46
C MET A 272 -21.26 12.40 9.52
N TRP A 273 -21.95 11.34 9.09
CA TRP A 273 -22.58 10.36 9.98
C TRP A 273 -21.57 9.26 10.32
N VAL A 274 -21.44 8.90 11.61
CA VAL A 274 -20.38 7.99 12.10
C VAL A 274 -20.93 6.99 13.12
N GLU A 275 -20.87 5.70 12.79
CA GLU A 275 -21.14 4.58 13.69
C GLU A 275 -19.80 3.92 14.07
N PHE A 276 -19.39 4.03 15.34
CA PHE A 276 -18.11 3.51 15.83
C PHE A 276 -18.20 2.03 16.19
N TYR A 277 -17.37 1.20 15.57
CA TYR A 277 -17.38 -0.24 15.82
C TYR A 277 -17.10 -0.61 17.30
N PRO A 278 -17.72 -1.71 17.78
CA PRO A 278 -17.62 -2.16 19.16
C PRO A 278 -16.25 -2.80 19.44
N VAL A 279 -15.44 -2.15 20.27
CA VAL A 279 -14.19 -2.73 20.81
C VAL A 279 -14.06 -2.36 22.27
N GLU A 280 -13.68 -3.34 23.10
CA GLU A 280 -13.74 -3.28 24.55
C GLU A 280 -12.44 -2.72 25.15
N TYR A 281 -12.43 -1.43 25.51
CA TYR A 281 -11.25 -0.73 26.03
C TYR A 281 -11.45 -0.06 27.40
N LYS A 282 -10.34 0.15 28.12
CA LYS A 282 -10.32 0.66 29.51
C LYS A 282 -9.83 2.11 29.59
N LYS A 283 -10.79 3.04 29.57
CA LYS A 283 -10.66 4.45 30.02
C LYS A 283 -9.84 5.38 29.09
N ASN A 284 -10.16 6.68 29.13
CA ASN A 284 -9.48 7.78 28.42
C ASN A 284 -9.38 7.61 26.89
N VAL A 285 -10.46 7.15 26.25
CA VAL A 285 -10.47 6.83 24.82
C VAL A 285 -10.79 8.05 23.94
N PHE A 286 -9.76 8.68 23.37
CA PHE A 286 -9.79 9.65 22.26
C PHE A 286 -9.86 8.94 20.90
N PHE A 287 -9.97 9.67 19.78
CA PHE A 287 -9.98 9.11 18.41
C PHE A 287 -9.13 9.96 17.43
N ARG A 288 -8.63 9.34 16.34
CA ARG A 288 -7.77 10.00 15.32
C ARG A 288 -7.82 9.30 13.96
N ILE A 289 -7.51 10.02 12.88
CA ILE A 289 -7.20 9.49 11.54
C ILE A 289 -5.81 8.83 11.49
N CYS A 290 -5.67 7.81 10.63
CA CYS A 290 -4.42 7.41 9.99
C CYS A 290 -4.54 7.60 8.47
N GLU A 291 -3.55 8.21 7.80
CA GLU A 291 -3.65 8.78 6.44
C GLU A 291 -3.85 7.77 5.26
N ASN A 292 -3.89 6.46 5.53
CA ASN A 292 -3.70 5.40 4.51
C ASN A 292 -4.96 4.58 4.15
N SER A 293 -6.08 5.25 3.80
CA SER A 293 -7.19 4.62 3.06
C SER A 293 -8.16 5.63 2.42
N SER A 294 -8.25 5.63 1.08
CA SER A 294 -9.23 6.43 0.33
C SER A 294 -10.61 5.75 0.28
N GLY A 295 -11.17 5.37 1.44
CA GLY A 295 -12.35 4.48 1.54
C GLY A 295 -13.50 4.90 2.46
N LYS A 296 -13.29 5.80 3.44
CA LYS A 296 -14.30 6.32 4.38
C LYS A 296 -15.25 5.26 4.97
N GLN A 297 -14.73 4.30 5.73
CA GLN A 297 -15.54 3.57 6.73
C GLN A 297 -14.93 3.67 8.13
N THR A 298 -15.73 3.42 9.16
CA THR A 298 -15.37 3.75 10.55
C THR A 298 -14.34 2.80 11.19
N ASN A 299 -13.75 1.89 10.39
CA ASN A 299 -12.59 1.08 10.74
C ASN A 299 -11.25 1.82 10.55
N ASP A 300 -11.23 2.90 9.76
CA ASP A 300 -10.04 3.70 9.44
C ASP A 300 -9.56 4.58 10.63
N TRP A 301 -10.34 4.63 11.72
CA TRP A 301 -10.16 5.55 12.85
C TRP A 301 -9.72 4.81 14.11
N PHE A 302 -8.52 5.13 14.59
CA PHE A 302 -7.92 4.49 15.75
C PHE A 302 -8.25 5.26 17.03
N SER A 303 -8.34 4.55 18.15
CA SER A 303 -8.74 5.12 19.43
C SER A 303 -7.58 5.16 20.42
N PHE A 304 -7.17 6.37 20.82
CA PHE A 304 -5.94 6.65 21.56
C PHE A 304 -6.23 6.92 23.03
N THR A 305 -5.21 6.80 23.87
CA THR A 305 -5.19 7.24 25.27
C THR A 305 -4.09 8.26 25.51
N ASP A 306 -4.14 8.96 26.65
CA ASP A 306 -3.16 9.95 27.11
C ASP A 306 -1.77 9.35 27.40
N ARG A 307 -1.57 8.04 27.18
CA ARG A 307 -0.29 7.34 27.38
C ARG A 307 0.25 6.62 26.14
N ASP A 308 -0.41 6.77 24.99
CA ASP A 308 0.05 6.19 23.73
C ASP A 308 1.15 7.05 23.09
N LYS A 309 2.40 6.85 23.55
CA LYS A 309 3.55 7.25 22.73
C LYS A 309 3.62 6.34 21.49
N PRO A 310 3.78 6.93 20.29
CA PRO A 310 3.41 6.25 19.06
C PRO A 310 4.47 5.23 18.62
N ILE A 311 4.18 4.31 17.70
CA ILE A 311 3.04 4.28 16.78
C ILE A 311 2.30 2.93 16.92
N SER A 312 1.91 2.60 18.16
CA SER A 312 1.91 1.23 18.69
C SER A 312 0.75 0.31 18.28
N ASN A 313 0.53 0.14 16.99
CA ASN A 313 -0.13 -1.05 16.44
C ASN A 313 0.81 -2.26 16.58
N GLN A 314 0.92 -2.83 17.79
CA GLN A 314 1.01 -4.28 17.93
C GLN A 314 0.53 -4.78 19.30
N LYS A 315 0.01 -6.01 19.28
CA LYS A 315 -0.53 -6.71 20.45
C LYS A 315 0.59 -6.98 21.46
N ILE A 316 0.25 -6.86 22.74
CA ILE A 316 1.01 -7.52 23.79
C ILE A 316 0.79 -9.04 23.71
N PRO A 317 1.83 -9.88 23.84
CA PRO A 317 1.67 -11.34 23.82
C PRO A 317 0.83 -11.90 24.96
N LEU A 318 0.18 -13.05 24.71
CA LEU A 318 -0.45 -13.87 25.76
C LEU A 318 0.61 -14.51 26.68
N PRO A 319 0.29 -14.81 27.96
CA PRO A 319 1.15 -15.60 28.83
C PRO A 319 1.40 -16.99 28.23
N ILE A 320 2.66 -17.33 27.96
CA ILE A 320 3.03 -18.64 27.41
C ILE A 320 3.00 -19.71 28.52
N LYS A 321 2.41 -20.86 28.23
CA LYS A 321 2.29 -21.97 29.19
C LYS A 321 3.57 -22.80 29.23
N LEU A 322 4.31 -22.78 30.35
CA LEU A 322 5.38 -23.76 30.60
C LEU A 322 4.77 -25.07 31.11
N SER A 323 4.75 -26.10 30.25
CA SER A 323 4.14 -27.42 30.48
C SER A 323 2.60 -27.42 30.48
N MET A 324 1.90 -28.30 29.77
CA MET A 324 2.22 -29.69 29.45
C MET A 324 1.82 -30.06 28.01
N ASN A 325 2.78 -30.14 27.07
CA ASN A 325 2.54 -30.74 25.75
C ASN A 325 2.79 -32.27 25.72
N LYS A 326 2.90 -32.89 26.90
CA LYS A 326 2.81 -34.33 27.13
C LYS A 326 2.12 -34.57 28.48
N PRO A 327 1.18 -35.52 28.61
CA PRO A 327 0.66 -35.92 29.90
C PRO A 327 1.78 -36.57 30.74
N GLN A 328 2.14 -35.95 31.86
CA GLN A 328 2.94 -36.58 32.91
C GLN A 328 2.00 -36.98 34.05
N ASN A 329 1.86 -38.29 34.27
CA ASN A 329 1.01 -38.83 35.31
C ASN A 329 1.69 -38.69 36.68
N TYR A 330 1.37 -37.62 37.39
CA TYR A 330 1.69 -37.51 38.82
C TYR A 330 0.54 -38.09 39.64
N ARG A 331 0.88 -38.93 40.62
CA ARG A 331 -0.03 -39.38 41.67
C ARG A 331 0.25 -38.55 42.92
N LEU A 332 -0.75 -37.88 43.45
CA LEU A 332 -0.66 -37.05 44.65
C LEU A 332 -1.38 -37.75 45.81
N THR A 333 -0.88 -37.57 47.03
CA THR A 333 -1.55 -38.01 48.26
C THR A 333 -2.11 -36.80 49.01
N GLU A 334 -2.97 -37.02 50.00
CA GLU A 334 -3.69 -35.94 50.73
C GLU A 334 -2.79 -34.94 51.47
N ASN A 335 -1.47 -35.17 51.54
CA ASN A 335 -0.49 -34.24 52.13
C ASN A 335 0.42 -33.56 51.07
N ASP A 336 0.26 -33.86 49.78
CA ASP A 336 1.09 -33.32 48.71
C ASP A 336 0.48 -32.03 48.09
N SER A 337 1.29 -30.98 47.96
CA SER A 337 0.89 -29.74 47.27
C SER A 337 1.36 -29.73 45.81
N ALA A 338 0.44 -29.68 44.86
CA ALA A 338 0.75 -29.37 43.47
C ALA A 338 1.17 -27.90 43.33
N LYS A 339 2.19 -27.62 42.51
CA LYS A 339 2.65 -26.26 42.19
C LYS A 339 2.18 -25.89 40.79
N PHE A 340 1.57 -24.73 40.65
CA PHE A 340 1.08 -24.19 39.37
C PHE A 340 1.87 -22.93 39.05
N GLU A 341 2.45 -22.87 37.86
CA GLU A 341 3.37 -21.81 37.42
C GLU A 341 3.05 -21.40 35.99
N TRP A 342 3.13 -20.10 35.69
CA TRP A 342 2.82 -19.54 34.37
C TRP A 342 3.86 -18.52 33.98
N LEU A 343 4.05 -18.28 32.67
CA LEU A 343 5.00 -17.25 32.28
C LEU A 343 4.46 -15.82 32.52
N PRO A 344 5.38 -14.89 32.75
CA PRO A 344 5.16 -13.45 32.78
C PRO A 344 4.54 -12.79 31.54
N VAL A 345 4.20 -11.49 31.66
CA VAL A 345 3.57 -10.69 30.60
C VAL A 345 3.98 -9.20 30.57
N GLU A 346 5.20 -8.73 30.86
CA GLU A 346 5.84 -7.39 30.55
C GLU A 346 5.12 -6.01 30.83
N ARG A 347 4.50 -5.71 31.98
CA ARG A 347 4.14 -4.33 32.44
C ARG A 347 3.49 -4.16 33.82
N ALA A 348 3.11 -5.22 34.55
CA ALA A 348 2.11 -5.06 35.62
C ALA A 348 1.85 -6.24 36.59
N SER A 349 0.99 -5.99 37.57
CA SER A 349 1.18 -6.45 38.95
C SER A 349 0.53 -7.80 39.34
N LYS A 350 -0.81 -7.91 39.31
CA LYS A 350 -1.57 -9.04 39.89
C LYS A 350 -2.06 -10.06 38.88
N TYR A 351 -2.45 -11.23 39.39
CA TYR A 351 -2.93 -12.42 38.71
C TYR A 351 -4.11 -13.04 39.44
N ARG A 352 -4.87 -13.90 38.76
CA ARG A 352 -5.90 -14.75 39.37
C ARG A 352 -5.84 -16.15 38.78
N ILE A 353 -5.52 -17.16 39.59
CA ILE A 353 -5.58 -18.56 39.18
C ILE A 353 -6.93 -19.17 39.56
N VAL A 354 -7.44 -20.06 38.71
CA VAL A 354 -8.63 -20.88 38.95
C VAL A 354 -8.33 -22.32 38.57
N ILE A 355 -8.53 -23.27 39.48
CA ILE A 355 -8.40 -24.72 39.24
C ILE A 355 -9.78 -25.36 39.30
N ARG A 356 -10.02 -26.33 38.41
CA ARG A 356 -11.28 -27.06 38.26
C ARG A 356 -11.05 -28.56 38.16
N ASP A 357 -12.04 -29.34 38.57
CA ASP A 357 -12.07 -30.79 38.36
C ASP A 357 -12.57 -31.19 36.95
N SER A 358 -12.69 -32.50 36.71
CA SER A 358 -13.24 -33.09 35.48
C SER A 358 -14.72 -32.78 35.23
N GLU A 359 -15.47 -32.37 36.25
CA GLU A 359 -16.87 -31.91 36.14
C GLU A 359 -16.96 -30.39 35.92
N LYS A 360 -15.80 -29.72 35.79
CA LYS A 360 -15.59 -28.28 35.60
C LYS A 360 -15.97 -27.42 36.81
N GLN A 361 -16.17 -28.01 38.00
CA GLN A 361 -16.40 -27.25 39.23
C GLN A 361 -15.12 -26.55 39.67
N ILE A 362 -15.22 -25.32 40.18
CA ILE A 362 -14.05 -24.60 40.73
C ILE A 362 -13.75 -25.18 42.11
N ILE A 363 -12.54 -25.72 42.26
CA ILE A 363 -12.04 -26.33 43.50
C ILE A 363 -10.96 -25.46 44.18
N TYR A 364 -10.40 -24.49 43.46
CA TYR A 364 -9.45 -23.51 43.99
C TYR A 364 -9.49 -22.22 43.17
N GLU A 365 -9.41 -21.07 43.84
CA GLU A 365 -9.27 -19.76 43.21
C GLU A 365 -8.47 -18.84 44.15
N GLU A 366 -7.44 -18.17 43.62
CA GLU A 366 -6.57 -17.24 44.35
C GLU A 366 -6.24 -16.02 43.47
N GLU A 367 -6.35 -14.81 44.00
CA GLU A 367 -5.72 -13.62 43.44
C GLU A 367 -4.34 -13.43 44.07
N THR A 368 -3.31 -13.28 43.23
CA THR A 368 -1.91 -13.37 43.66
C THR A 368 -1.00 -12.48 42.81
N GLU A 369 0.10 -12.04 43.41
CA GLU A 369 1.10 -11.14 42.80
C GLU A 369 2.27 -11.87 42.13
N LYS A 370 2.29 -13.19 42.26
CA LYS A 370 3.38 -14.06 41.83
C LYS A 370 2.98 -14.85 40.59
N THR A 371 3.94 -15.23 39.76
CA THR A 371 3.76 -16.15 38.63
C THR A 371 3.53 -17.62 39.04
N SER A 372 3.21 -17.89 40.31
CA SER A 372 2.97 -19.25 40.81
C SER A 372 2.17 -19.32 42.11
N VAL A 373 1.43 -20.41 42.29
CA VAL A 373 0.81 -20.81 43.57
C VAL A 373 1.12 -22.27 43.93
N LYS A 374 0.77 -22.69 45.16
CA LYS A 374 0.78 -24.09 45.59
C LYS A 374 -0.57 -24.47 46.20
N VAL A 375 -1.11 -25.61 45.76
CA VAL A 375 -2.45 -26.09 46.11
C VAL A 375 -2.41 -27.56 46.48
N SER A 376 -2.94 -27.92 47.64
CA SER A 376 -3.17 -29.32 48.00
C SER A 376 -4.41 -29.84 47.27
N LEU A 377 -4.27 -30.96 46.56
CA LEU A 377 -5.33 -31.57 45.75
C LEU A 377 -5.40 -33.07 46.05
N SER A 378 -6.60 -33.65 45.96
CA SER A 378 -6.81 -35.10 46.08
C SER A 378 -6.40 -35.85 44.80
N ASP A 379 -6.46 -37.19 44.81
CA ASP A 379 -6.25 -38.00 43.59
C ASP A 379 -7.43 -37.76 42.63
N GLY A 380 -7.16 -37.25 41.43
CA GLY A 380 -8.21 -36.78 40.50
C GLY A 380 -7.67 -36.13 39.22
N ASN A 381 -8.58 -35.81 38.30
CA ASN A 381 -8.26 -35.12 37.04
C ASN A 381 -8.63 -33.64 37.13
N TYR A 382 -7.68 -32.75 36.82
CA TYR A 382 -7.83 -31.32 37.03
C TYR A 382 -7.43 -30.50 35.80
N SER A 383 -8.10 -29.36 35.62
CA SER A 383 -7.78 -28.31 34.66
C SER A 383 -7.54 -27.00 35.40
N TRP A 384 -6.76 -26.08 34.83
CA TRP A 384 -6.48 -24.80 35.48
C TRP A 384 -6.35 -23.67 34.45
N LEU A 385 -6.65 -22.46 34.92
CA LEU A 385 -6.68 -21.22 34.16
C LEU A 385 -5.95 -20.14 34.97
N VAL A 386 -5.23 -19.27 34.29
CA VAL A 386 -4.66 -18.07 34.91
C VAL A 386 -5.08 -16.85 34.13
N TYR A 387 -5.66 -15.91 34.85
CA TYR A 387 -5.95 -14.56 34.43
C TYR A 387 -4.86 -13.62 34.94
N CYS A 388 -4.69 -12.49 34.26
CA CYS A 388 -3.66 -11.52 34.59
C CYS A 388 -4.21 -10.10 34.61
N GLY A 389 -3.81 -9.32 35.62
CA GLY A 389 -3.73 -7.88 35.52
C GLY A 389 -3.49 -7.09 36.79
N GLU A 390 -2.57 -6.10 36.72
CA GLU A 390 -2.83 -4.76 37.28
C GLU A 390 -1.94 -3.64 36.67
N TYR A 391 -2.43 -2.75 35.77
CA TYR A 391 -1.55 -1.78 35.05
C TYR A 391 -0.96 -0.72 35.99
N ILE A 392 0.38 -0.55 36.01
CA ILE A 392 1.05 0.63 36.57
C ILE A 392 1.56 1.52 35.41
N ASP A 393 0.62 2.25 34.85
CA ASP A 393 0.49 3.69 35.10
C ASP A 393 1.81 4.47 35.31
N GLY A 394 2.05 5.51 34.50
CA GLY A 394 3.27 6.33 34.61
C GLY A 394 3.36 7.18 35.88
N ASP A 395 2.27 7.29 36.63
CA ASP A 395 2.12 8.12 37.83
C ASP A 395 1.98 7.27 39.11
N GLY A 396 1.83 5.93 38.99
CA GLY A 396 2.12 4.96 40.05
C GLY A 396 0.96 4.10 40.58
N ASP A 397 -0.28 4.35 40.18
CA ASP A 397 -1.47 3.62 40.67
C ASP A 397 -1.88 2.42 39.81
N ILE A 398 -2.73 1.53 40.35
CA ILE A 398 -2.90 0.14 39.86
C ILE A 398 -4.35 -0.21 39.47
N LEU A 399 -4.58 -0.96 38.37
CA LEU A 399 -5.93 -1.42 37.95
C LEU A 399 -6.07 -2.86 37.38
N ILE A 400 -6.67 -3.81 38.13
CA ILE A 400 -6.94 -5.20 37.67
C ILE A 400 -8.03 -5.20 36.58
N ASN A 401 -7.91 -6.09 35.59
CA ASN A 401 -8.96 -7.07 35.24
C ASN A 401 -8.49 -7.99 34.09
N GLY A 402 -9.16 -9.14 33.93
CA GLY A 402 -8.93 -10.06 32.83
C GLY A 402 -9.85 -11.28 32.89
N ARG A 403 -10.82 -11.40 31.97
CA ARG A 403 -11.77 -12.52 31.96
C ARG A 403 -11.83 -13.37 30.69
N ASP A 404 -11.27 -12.90 29.57
CA ASP A 404 -11.48 -13.53 28.25
C ASP A 404 -10.21 -14.17 27.62
N ASP A 405 -9.02 -14.06 28.24
CA ASP A 405 -7.75 -14.62 27.72
C ASP A 405 -7.36 -15.95 28.41
N GLY A 406 -8.15 -17.01 28.22
CA GLY A 406 -7.90 -18.33 28.83
C GLY A 406 -7.96 -19.48 27.82
N PHE A 407 -6.80 -20.08 27.50
CA PHE A 407 -6.71 -21.19 26.55
C PHE A 407 -7.25 -22.51 27.15
N VAL A 408 -8.13 -23.19 26.43
CA VAL A 408 -8.57 -24.57 26.73
C VAL A 408 -7.94 -25.51 25.71
N ASP A 409 -7.40 -26.64 26.16
CA ASP A 409 -6.91 -27.71 25.28
C ASP A 409 -8.09 -28.56 24.80
N GLU A 410 -8.88 -27.99 23.89
CA GLU A 410 -10.08 -28.65 23.36
C GLU A 410 -9.76 -29.89 22.51
N GLN A 411 -8.56 -29.96 21.91
CA GLN A 411 -8.14 -31.09 21.09
C GLN A 411 -7.87 -32.34 21.94
N ASN A 412 -7.06 -32.25 23.00
CA ASN A 412 -6.86 -33.40 23.88
C ASN A 412 -8.15 -33.75 24.64
N MET A 413 -8.97 -32.77 25.03
CA MET A 413 -10.29 -33.03 25.60
C MET A 413 -11.22 -33.80 24.63
N LEU A 414 -11.22 -33.48 23.33
CA LEU A 414 -12.01 -34.18 22.32
C LEU A 414 -11.52 -35.61 22.06
N LEU A 415 -10.20 -35.83 22.05
CA LEU A 415 -9.61 -37.16 21.88
C LEU A 415 -9.88 -38.04 23.11
N LEU A 416 -9.77 -37.49 24.31
CA LEU A 416 -10.11 -38.16 25.57
C LEU A 416 -11.62 -38.45 25.66
N SER A 417 -12.51 -37.54 25.26
CA SER A 417 -13.96 -37.81 25.22
C SER A 417 -14.34 -38.90 24.23
N LYS A 418 -13.48 -39.20 23.25
CA LYS A 418 -13.62 -40.32 22.30
C LYS A 418 -12.90 -41.60 22.76
N ASN A 419 -12.41 -41.66 24.01
CA ASN A 419 -11.66 -42.77 24.60
C ASN A 419 -10.43 -43.20 23.76
N ILE A 420 -9.75 -42.26 23.10
CA ILE A 420 -8.59 -42.55 22.25
C ILE A 420 -7.32 -42.63 23.12
N ASP A 421 -6.51 -43.68 22.93
CA ASP A 421 -5.31 -43.92 23.71
C ASP A 421 -4.15 -42.98 23.30
N LEU A 422 -4.02 -41.87 24.02
CA LEU A 422 -2.96 -40.86 23.82
C LEU A 422 -1.53 -41.39 24.05
N ASN A 423 -1.35 -42.58 24.65
CA ASN A 423 -0.01 -43.18 24.80
C ASN A 423 0.57 -43.69 23.47
N THR A 424 -0.27 -43.85 22.44
CA THR A 424 0.15 -44.27 21.10
C THR A 424 0.03 -43.07 20.15
N TRP A 425 1.15 -42.41 19.87
CA TRP A 425 1.20 -41.17 19.08
C TRP A 425 2.35 -41.22 18.07
N GLY A 426 2.15 -40.68 16.87
CA GLY A 426 3.20 -40.47 15.88
C GLY A 426 2.85 -39.31 14.96
N ALA A 427 3.74 -38.33 14.83
CA ALA A 427 3.51 -37.13 14.02
C ALA A 427 4.82 -36.60 13.45
N LEU A 428 4.75 -36.02 12.25
CA LEU A 428 5.84 -35.28 11.61
C LEU A 428 5.88 -33.83 12.10
N ALA A 429 7.05 -33.19 11.98
CA ALA A 429 7.11 -31.73 11.99
C ALA A 429 6.61 -31.21 10.63
N ILE A 430 5.68 -30.25 10.66
CA ILE A 430 5.09 -29.59 9.50
C ILE A 430 4.88 -28.10 9.82
N ASP A 431 4.86 -27.27 8.79
CA ASP A 431 4.56 -25.84 8.92
C ASP A 431 3.04 -25.61 8.90
N THR A 432 2.56 -24.65 9.70
CA THR A 432 1.16 -24.22 9.71
C THR A 432 0.96 -23.09 8.70
N ILE A 433 0.73 -23.45 7.43
CA ILE A 433 0.62 -22.50 6.31
C ILE A 433 -0.85 -22.15 6.02
N LYS A 434 -1.15 -20.87 5.81
CA LYS A 434 -2.46 -20.36 5.34
C LYS A 434 -2.51 -20.36 3.81
N GLY A 435 -3.71 -20.28 3.21
CA GLY A 435 -3.84 -19.93 1.79
C GLY A 435 -3.78 -18.41 1.57
N TYR A 436 -2.81 -17.91 0.81
CA TYR A 436 -2.65 -16.49 0.46
C TYR A 436 -1.74 -16.31 -0.77
N LYS A 437 -1.64 -15.08 -1.31
CA LYS A 437 -0.64 -14.68 -2.31
C LYS A 437 0.71 -14.48 -1.60
N ASP A 438 1.64 -15.40 -1.81
CA ASP A 438 2.90 -15.53 -1.05
C ASP A 438 4.15 -15.12 -1.85
N SER A 439 3.96 -14.49 -3.01
CA SER A 439 5.00 -13.94 -3.89
C SER A 439 4.65 -12.53 -4.41
N LYS A 440 5.57 -11.88 -5.15
CA LYS A 440 5.31 -10.62 -5.85
C LYS A 440 4.44 -10.76 -7.12
N PHE A 441 4.42 -11.91 -7.81
CA PHE A 441 3.68 -12.19 -9.08
C PHE A 441 2.42 -11.32 -9.33
N LEU A 442 2.28 -10.75 -10.52
CA LEU A 442 1.15 -9.88 -10.88
C LEU A 442 -0.19 -10.64 -10.92
N PHE A 443 -1.02 -10.37 -9.90
CA PHE A 443 -2.35 -10.94 -9.75
C PHE A 443 -3.40 -10.14 -10.54
N LEU A 444 -3.48 -10.38 -11.84
CA LEU A 444 -4.48 -9.77 -12.74
C LEU A 444 -5.93 -10.08 -12.31
N GLY A 445 -6.14 -11.12 -11.49
CA GLY A 445 -7.45 -11.58 -11.05
C GLY A 445 -8.18 -10.67 -10.06
N TYR A 446 -7.63 -9.52 -9.66
CA TYR A 446 -8.36 -8.56 -8.82
C TYR A 446 -9.27 -7.61 -9.62
N GLY A 447 -9.04 -7.44 -10.92
CA GLY A 447 -9.77 -6.44 -11.72
C GLY A 447 -9.64 -5.04 -11.11
N GLN A 448 -10.71 -4.24 -11.14
CA GLN A 448 -10.71 -2.85 -10.64
C GLN A 448 -10.23 -2.70 -9.18
N ASP A 449 -10.33 -3.75 -8.37
CA ASP A 449 -9.89 -3.75 -6.97
C ASP A 449 -8.34 -3.96 -6.83
N ALA A 450 -7.59 -4.12 -7.93
CA ALA A 450 -6.16 -4.49 -7.95
C ALA A 450 -5.20 -3.52 -7.24
N LEU A 451 -5.53 -2.23 -7.15
CA LEU A 451 -4.74 -1.24 -6.40
C LEU A 451 -5.06 -1.28 -4.89
N GLU A 452 -6.29 -1.64 -4.52
CA GLU A 452 -6.70 -1.87 -3.13
C GLU A 452 -6.07 -3.17 -2.60
N TYR A 453 -6.14 -4.24 -3.40
CA TYR A 453 -5.51 -5.53 -3.17
C TYR A 453 -4.11 -5.65 -3.79
N LYS A 454 -3.34 -4.57 -3.86
CA LYS A 454 -1.90 -4.51 -4.21
C LYS A 454 -1.40 -5.72 -5.02
N TRP A 455 -1.86 -5.81 -6.26
CA TRP A 455 -1.67 -6.93 -7.19
C TRP A 455 -0.23 -7.46 -7.36
N ASP A 456 0.76 -6.65 -6.98
CA ASP A 456 2.21 -6.80 -7.05
C ASP A 456 2.88 -7.14 -5.68
N ALA A 457 2.10 -7.29 -4.61
CA ALA A 457 2.59 -7.44 -3.24
C ALA A 457 2.29 -8.81 -2.61
N ILE A 458 2.97 -9.12 -1.49
CA ILE A 458 2.77 -10.35 -0.68
C ILE A 458 1.68 -10.11 0.38
N HIS A 459 0.70 -11.03 0.49
CA HIS A 459 -0.52 -10.88 1.30
C HIS A 459 -0.57 -11.79 2.54
N ALA A 460 0.48 -11.80 3.36
CA ALA A 460 0.60 -12.70 4.53
C ALA A 460 -0.56 -12.62 5.56
N ASP A 461 -1.23 -11.47 5.65
CA ASP A 461 -2.28 -11.19 6.64
C ASP A 461 -3.65 -10.78 6.08
N MET A 462 -3.87 -10.78 4.76
CA MET A 462 -5.19 -10.44 4.18
C MET A 462 -6.13 -11.66 4.08
N PRO A 463 -7.28 -11.68 4.78
CA PRO A 463 -8.28 -12.75 4.66
C PRO A 463 -9.24 -12.47 3.49
N GLU A 464 -8.73 -12.49 2.25
CA GLU A 464 -9.57 -12.34 1.06
C GLU A 464 -10.57 -13.50 0.90
N ALA A 465 -11.78 -13.19 0.42
CA ALA A 465 -12.79 -14.20 0.09
C ALA A 465 -12.37 -15.13 -1.08
N SER A 466 -11.39 -14.71 -1.87
CA SER A 466 -10.71 -15.50 -2.92
C SER A 466 -10.02 -16.74 -2.34
N ASN A 467 -9.23 -16.57 -1.28
CA ASN A 467 -8.27 -17.58 -0.83
C ASN A 467 -8.93 -18.84 -0.22
N ALA A 468 -10.25 -18.79 0.00
CA ALA A 468 -11.12 -19.90 0.35
C ALA A 468 -11.15 -21.09 -0.65
N TYR A 469 -10.36 -21.06 -1.73
CA TYR A 469 -10.19 -22.19 -2.66
C TYR A 469 -8.73 -22.69 -2.82
N ARG A 470 -7.73 -22.03 -2.20
CA ARG A 470 -6.30 -22.37 -2.30
C ARG A 470 -5.88 -23.68 -1.59
N CYS A 471 -6.80 -24.44 -0.98
CA CYS A 471 -6.48 -25.64 -0.17
C CYS A 471 -5.55 -26.67 -0.85
N TRP A 472 -5.64 -26.82 -2.17
CA TRP A 472 -4.79 -27.72 -2.95
C TRP A 472 -3.34 -27.23 -3.10
N LEU A 473 -3.13 -25.91 -3.17
CA LEU A 473 -1.82 -25.26 -3.17
C LEU A 473 -1.16 -25.39 -1.80
N VAL A 474 -1.89 -25.06 -0.73
CA VAL A 474 -1.42 -25.20 0.67
C VAL A 474 -1.01 -26.64 0.96
N ALA A 475 -1.80 -27.62 0.53
CA ALA A 475 -1.45 -29.03 0.67
C ALA A 475 -0.20 -29.44 -0.14
N ALA A 476 0.02 -28.89 -1.35
CA ALA A 476 1.21 -29.15 -2.14
C ALA A 476 2.47 -28.49 -1.55
N GLN A 477 2.36 -27.26 -1.05
CA GLN A 477 3.44 -26.51 -0.40
C GLN A 477 3.89 -27.18 0.91
N ILE A 478 2.96 -27.60 1.77
CA ILE A 478 3.28 -28.36 3.00
C ILE A 478 4.01 -29.67 2.66
N MET A 479 3.64 -30.36 1.57
CA MET A 479 4.38 -31.53 1.11
C MET A 479 5.81 -31.15 0.68
N ASN A 480 5.99 -30.07 -0.09
CA ASN A 480 7.29 -29.58 -0.54
C ASN A 480 8.23 -29.24 0.63
N HIS A 481 7.75 -28.51 1.64
CA HIS A 481 8.52 -28.12 2.82
C HIS A 481 9.02 -29.34 3.61
N VAL A 482 8.20 -30.39 3.77
CA VAL A 482 8.63 -31.62 4.48
C VAL A 482 9.77 -32.33 3.75
N TYR A 483 9.75 -32.33 2.42
CA TYR A 483 10.84 -32.80 1.57
C TYR A 483 11.96 -31.75 1.36
N GLY A 484 11.91 -30.61 2.05
CA GLY A 484 13.01 -29.64 2.15
C GLY A 484 13.11 -28.63 1.00
N GLY A 485 12.00 -28.33 0.32
CA GLY A 485 11.88 -27.17 -0.57
C GLY A 485 11.32 -25.93 0.13
N ASN A 486 11.14 -24.85 -0.63
CA ASN A 486 10.61 -23.56 -0.17
C ASN A 486 9.71 -22.86 -1.23
N VAL A 487 9.07 -23.61 -2.12
CA VAL A 487 8.32 -23.05 -3.27
C VAL A 487 7.03 -22.34 -2.82
N THR A 488 6.66 -21.25 -3.49
CA THR A 488 5.44 -20.47 -3.18
C THR A 488 4.16 -21.12 -3.74
N GLN A 489 2.99 -20.77 -3.19
CA GLN A 489 1.69 -21.18 -3.72
C GLN A 489 1.44 -20.59 -5.10
N ASP A 490 1.89 -19.35 -5.32
CA ASP A 490 1.76 -18.66 -6.60
C ASP A 490 2.60 -19.34 -7.71
N GLU A 491 3.84 -19.79 -7.42
CA GLU A 491 4.63 -20.63 -8.33
C GLU A 491 3.95 -21.98 -8.64
N ILE A 492 3.40 -22.67 -7.62
CA ILE A 492 2.66 -23.93 -7.83
C ILE A 492 1.42 -23.68 -8.69
N LEU A 493 0.71 -22.57 -8.49
CA LEU A 493 -0.46 -22.17 -9.26
C LEU A 493 -0.09 -21.90 -10.72
N PHE A 494 0.94 -21.10 -10.96
CA PHE A 494 1.50 -20.81 -12.28
C PHE A 494 1.88 -22.11 -12.99
N ALA A 495 2.77 -22.93 -12.44
CA ALA A 495 3.23 -24.17 -13.07
C ALA A 495 2.14 -25.25 -13.26
N THR A 496 1.03 -25.17 -12.52
CA THR A 496 -0.14 -26.05 -12.72
C THR A 496 -1.03 -25.61 -13.89
N ARG A 497 -1.11 -24.30 -14.13
CA ARG A 497 -2.16 -23.69 -14.97
C ARG A 497 -1.68 -22.92 -16.20
N PHE A 498 -0.43 -22.48 -16.21
CA PHE A 498 0.21 -21.82 -17.35
C PHE A 498 0.17 -22.71 -18.60
N ASN A 499 0.02 -22.09 -19.76
CA ASN A 499 0.12 -22.74 -21.06
C ASN A 499 1.03 -21.92 -21.96
N ASN A 500 2.06 -22.56 -22.50
CA ASN A 500 3.10 -21.90 -23.30
C ASN A 500 2.56 -21.18 -24.55
N ASP A 501 1.37 -21.55 -25.05
CA ASP A 501 0.76 -20.95 -26.22
C ASP A 501 -0.03 -19.65 -25.91
N GLU A 502 -0.43 -19.42 -24.65
CA GLU A 502 -1.23 -18.24 -24.24
C GLU A 502 -0.85 -17.78 -22.81
N PRO A 503 0.30 -17.12 -22.60
CA PRO A 503 0.84 -16.82 -21.26
C PRO A 503 -0.03 -15.86 -20.42
N LEU A 504 -0.66 -14.87 -21.06
CA LEU A 504 -1.59 -13.92 -20.42
C LEU A 504 -2.74 -14.64 -19.68
N VAL A 505 -3.13 -15.83 -20.15
CA VAL A 505 -4.28 -16.60 -19.64
C VAL A 505 -4.01 -17.26 -18.29
N SER A 506 -2.76 -17.22 -17.78
CA SER A 506 -2.36 -17.81 -16.49
C SER A 506 -3.33 -17.41 -15.36
N PRO A 507 -4.20 -18.34 -14.89
CA PRO A 507 -5.33 -18.03 -14.04
C PRO A 507 -4.90 -17.93 -12.58
N PHE A 508 -4.33 -16.77 -12.23
CA PHE A 508 -4.29 -16.25 -10.87
C PHE A 508 -5.71 -15.91 -10.41
N PHE A 509 -6.56 -16.94 -10.28
CA PHE A 509 -7.95 -16.87 -9.88
C PHE A 509 -8.23 -17.87 -8.75
N PRO A 510 -9.17 -17.55 -7.82
CA PRO A 510 -9.54 -18.42 -6.71
C PRO A 510 -10.42 -19.62 -7.14
N ILE A 511 -9.85 -20.55 -7.90
CA ILE A 511 -10.56 -21.72 -8.44
C ILE A 511 -10.04 -23.01 -7.78
N GLY A 512 -10.95 -23.92 -7.44
CA GLY A 512 -10.58 -25.26 -6.98
C GLY A 512 -9.90 -26.09 -8.07
N ALA A 513 -8.94 -26.92 -7.68
CA ALA A 513 -8.29 -27.87 -8.57
C ALA A 513 -9.09 -29.17 -8.73
N ASP A 514 -9.16 -29.71 -9.95
CA ASP A 514 -9.61 -31.09 -10.17
C ASP A 514 -8.48 -32.11 -9.88
N SER A 515 -8.70 -33.40 -10.14
CA SER A 515 -7.69 -34.44 -9.85
C SER A 515 -6.47 -34.42 -10.79
N VAL A 516 -6.59 -33.85 -11.99
CA VAL A 516 -5.45 -33.62 -12.91
C VAL A 516 -4.61 -32.45 -12.40
N ASP A 517 -5.28 -31.37 -12.00
CA ASP A 517 -4.66 -30.17 -11.45
C ASP A 517 -3.89 -30.46 -10.16
N ARG A 518 -4.51 -31.17 -9.20
CA ARG A 518 -3.86 -31.62 -7.95
C ARG A 518 -2.62 -32.46 -8.22
N LEU A 519 -2.65 -33.28 -9.28
CA LEU A 519 -1.55 -34.15 -9.67
C LEU A 519 -0.41 -33.37 -10.38
N LYS A 520 -0.73 -32.38 -11.21
CA LYS A 520 0.25 -31.42 -11.76
C LYS A 520 0.95 -30.64 -10.64
N ALA A 521 0.19 -30.08 -9.71
CA ALA A 521 0.71 -29.28 -8.59
C ALA A 521 1.75 -30.06 -7.77
N LEU A 522 1.45 -31.31 -7.42
CA LEU A 522 2.38 -32.18 -6.71
C LEU A 522 3.57 -32.63 -7.55
N ARG A 523 3.39 -32.89 -8.85
CA ARG A 523 4.51 -33.19 -9.77
C ARG A 523 5.53 -32.07 -9.83
N PHE A 524 5.06 -30.82 -9.98
CA PHE A 524 5.89 -29.64 -9.96
C PHE A 524 6.55 -29.46 -8.59
N ALA A 525 5.74 -29.29 -7.54
CA ALA A 525 6.22 -28.97 -6.20
C ALA A 525 7.22 -30.02 -5.65
N LEU A 526 7.08 -31.29 -6.05
CA LEU A 526 7.92 -32.39 -5.57
C LEU A 526 8.86 -32.98 -6.64
N GLN A 527 8.94 -32.36 -7.82
CA GLN A 527 9.75 -32.76 -8.98
C GLN A 527 9.74 -34.29 -9.24
N THR A 528 8.57 -34.93 -9.15
CA THR A 528 8.45 -36.40 -9.23
C THR A 528 7.14 -36.88 -9.87
N ASP A 529 7.27 -37.81 -10.81
CA ASP A 529 6.16 -38.62 -11.34
C ASP A 529 5.77 -39.80 -10.41
N SER A 530 6.52 -40.05 -9.34
CA SER A 530 6.31 -41.21 -8.45
C SER A 530 5.19 -40.98 -7.43
N ILE A 531 3.99 -40.69 -7.94
CA ILE A 531 2.76 -40.46 -7.19
C ILE A 531 1.80 -41.61 -7.48
N THR A 532 1.25 -42.25 -6.44
CA THR A 532 0.24 -43.32 -6.58
C THR A 532 -1.08 -42.90 -5.94
N GLN A 533 -2.12 -42.83 -6.76
CA GLN A 533 -3.48 -42.43 -6.37
C GLN A 533 -4.33 -43.64 -5.95
N TYR A 534 -5.07 -43.48 -4.85
CA TYR A 534 -5.98 -44.49 -4.31
C TYR A 534 -7.33 -43.86 -3.97
N GLY A 535 -8.43 -44.55 -4.27
CA GLY A 535 -9.77 -44.13 -3.88
C GLY A 535 -10.14 -44.53 -2.44
N GLY A 536 -11.01 -43.74 -1.81
CA GLY A 536 -11.51 -43.93 -0.45
C GLY A 536 -10.54 -43.46 0.64
N THR A 537 -10.86 -43.80 1.89
CA THR A 537 -10.09 -43.39 3.08
C THR A 537 -8.89 -44.32 3.34
N PRO A 538 -7.67 -43.80 3.63
CA PRO A 538 -6.53 -44.65 3.97
C PRO A 538 -6.71 -45.34 5.33
N SER A 539 -6.21 -46.58 5.45
CA SER A 539 -6.27 -47.32 6.71
C SER A 539 -5.23 -46.83 7.74
N TYR A 540 -5.49 -47.06 9.02
CA TYR A 540 -4.51 -46.82 10.10
C TYR A 540 -3.15 -47.47 9.81
N SER A 541 -3.13 -48.68 9.23
CA SER A 541 -1.89 -49.38 8.87
C SER A 541 -1.12 -48.73 7.71
N ILE A 542 -1.81 -48.04 6.78
CA ILE A 542 -1.17 -47.25 5.72
C ILE A 542 -0.63 -45.95 6.32
N VAL A 543 -1.47 -45.17 7.01
CA VAL A 543 -1.06 -43.89 7.62
C VAL A 543 0.14 -44.09 8.55
N LYS A 544 0.07 -45.04 9.49
CA LYS A 544 1.19 -45.31 10.40
C LYS A 544 2.46 -45.69 9.64
N LYS A 545 2.39 -46.54 8.61
CA LYS A 545 3.57 -46.96 7.83
C LYS A 545 4.26 -45.80 7.10
N GLU A 546 3.51 -44.86 6.55
CA GLU A 546 4.09 -43.73 5.82
C GLU A 546 4.65 -42.67 6.79
N ILE A 547 3.90 -42.33 7.85
CA ILE A 547 4.34 -41.42 8.92
C ILE A 547 5.59 -41.95 9.65
N ASP A 548 5.63 -43.24 10.00
CA ASP A 548 6.82 -43.90 10.59
C ASP A 548 8.07 -43.80 9.69
N GLN A 549 7.88 -43.57 8.39
CA GLN A 549 8.95 -43.45 7.39
C GLN A 549 9.16 -42.01 6.91
N GLY A 550 8.65 -41.02 7.67
CA GLY A 550 8.86 -39.59 7.40
C GLY A 550 8.03 -39.03 6.24
N ARG A 551 7.03 -39.77 5.73
CA ARG A 551 6.25 -39.38 4.55
C ARG A 551 4.82 -38.97 4.92
N PRO A 552 4.45 -37.69 4.76
CA PRO A 552 3.05 -37.25 4.87
C PRO A 552 2.21 -37.80 3.71
N ILE A 553 0.89 -37.82 3.89
CA ILE A 553 -0.07 -38.29 2.88
C ILE A 553 -0.98 -37.13 2.48
N TYR A 554 -1.01 -36.79 1.19
CA TYR A 554 -1.96 -35.85 0.62
C TYR A 554 -3.32 -36.56 0.42
N VAL A 555 -4.42 -35.92 0.80
CA VAL A 555 -5.78 -36.47 0.73
C VAL A 555 -6.76 -35.44 0.17
N SER A 556 -7.88 -35.88 -0.37
CA SER A 556 -9.03 -34.98 -0.62
C SER A 556 -10.36 -35.59 -0.15
N SER A 557 -11.33 -34.72 0.14
CA SER A 557 -12.68 -35.07 0.57
C SER A 557 -13.74 -34.27 -0.20
N VAL A 558 -14.96 -34.79 -0.26
CA VAL A 558 -16.10 -34.15 -0.95
C VAL A 558 -17.01 -33.51 0.09
N TYR A 559 -17.25 -32.20 -0.02
CA TYR A 559 -18.13 -31.46 0.90
C TYR A 559 -19.54 -31.21 0.34
N TRP A 560 -20.46 -30.76 1.20
CA TRP A 560 -21.92 -30.92 1.02
C TRP A 560 -22.59 -30.05 -0.08
N SER A 561 -23.87 -30.32 -0.35
CA SER A 561 -24.59 -29.95 -1.57
C SER A 561 -25.09 -28.49 -1.66
N GLY A 562 -24.55 -27.75 -2.63
CA GLY A 562 -25.23 -26.65 -3.34
C GLY A 562 -25.55 -27.03 -4.80
N SER A 563 -26.45 -26.31 -5.47
CA SER A 563 -27.06 -26.71 -6.75
C SER A 563 -26.17 -26.62 -7.99
N ASP A 564 -25.14 -25.76 -8.00
CA ASP A 564 -24.17 -25.69 -9.11
C ASP A 564 -22.98 -26.65 -8.89
N SER A 565 -22.40 -27.16 -9.97
CA SER A 565 -21.49 -28.32 -9.92
C SER A 565 -20.33 -28.23 -10.92
N LYS A 566 -19.13 -27.86 -10.44
CA LYS A 566 -17.86 -28.06 -11.18
C LYS A 566 -16.63 -28.28 -10.27
N TYR A 567 -16.56 -27.62 -9.10
CA TYR A 567 -15.42 -27.73 -8.15
C TYR A 567 -15.91 -27.97 -6.71
N LYS A 568 -15.76 -29.19 -6.16
CA LYS A 568 -16.34 -29.60 -4.85
C LYS A 568 -15.41 -30.40 -3.92
N ASP A 569 -14.12 -30.48 -4.25
CA ASP A 569 -13.13 -31.23 -3.48
C ASP A 569 -12.32 -30.30 -2.55
N HIS A 570 -12.13 -30.70 -1.29
CA HIS A 570 -11.22 -30.07 -0.33
C HIS A 570 -9.96 -30.92 -0.17
N ALA A 571 -8.78 -30.36 -0.39
CA ALA A 571 -7.49 -31.04 -0.24
C ALA A 571 -6.85 -30.75 1.12
N MET A 572 -6.20 -31.74 1.73
CA MET A 572 -5.54 -31.67 3.05
C MET A 572 -4.29 -32.56 3.08
N VAL A 573 -3.49 -32.45 4.14
CA VAL A 573 -2.33 -33.33 4.41
C VAL A 573 -2.50 -34.04 5.75
N ILE A 574 -2.42 -35.38 5.77
CA ILE A 574 -2.26 -36.17 6.99
C ILE A 574 -0.77 -36.21 7.35
N TYR A 575 -0.44 -35.73 8.55
CA TYR A 575 0.93 -35.66 9.08
C TYR A 575 1.15 -36.50 10.33
N GLY A 576 0.12 -37.17 10.85
CA GLY A 576 0.23 -37.99 12.05
C GLY A 576 -0.99 -38.84 12.38
N TYR A 577 -0.87 -39.62 13.45
CA TYR A 577 -1.90 -40.49 14.01
C TYR A 577 -1.81 -40.50 15.55
N VAL A 578 -2.94 -40.80 16.19
CA VAL A 578 -3.05 -41.02 17.64
C VAL A 578 -4.03 -42.17 17.92
N GLY A 579 -3.76 -42.97 18.96
CA GLY A 579 -4.52 -44.18 19.29
C GLY A 579 -3.99 -45.45 18.62
N LYS A 580 -4.81 -46.49 18.62
CA LYS A 580 -4.49 -47.86 18.16
C LYS A 580 -5.46 -48.29 17.07
N SER A 581 -5.17 -49.38 16.36
CA SER A 581 -5.93 -49.83 15.17
C SER A 581 -7.43 -50.08 15.39
N ASP A 582 -7.84 -50.26 16.64
CA ASP A 582 -9.22 -50.41 17.13
C ASP A 582 -9.90 -49.06 17.48
N ASN A 583 -9.16 -48.10 18.09
CA ASN A 583 -9.63 -46.73 18.30
C ASN A 583 -8.52 -45.69 18.07
N TYR A 584 -8.66 -44.87 17.03
CA TYR A 584 -7.66 -43.90 16.57
C TYR A 584 -8.26 -42.63 15.97
N ALA A 585 -7.44 -41.60 15.84
CA ALA A 585 -7.64 -40.44 14.97
C ALA A 585 -6.40 -40.19 14.10
N PHE A 586 -6.60 -39.45 13.01
CA PHE A 586 -5.51 -38.90 12.21
C PHE A 586 -5.33 -37.41 12.51
N LEU A 587 -4.11 -36.91 12.31
CA LEU A 587 -3.76 -35.51 12.49
C LEU A 587 -3.61 -34.86 11.11
N TYR A 588 -4.41 -33.84 10.85
CA TYR A 588 -4.46 -33.10 9.59
C TYR A 588 -3.82 -31.73 9.76
N ALA A 589 -2.98 -31.33 8.79
CA ALA A 589 -2.22 -30.08 8.82
C ALA A 589 -3.13 -28.84 8.91
N PHE A 590 -4.27 -28.91 8.23
CA PHE A 590 -5.40 -28.00 8.31
C PHE A 590 -6.67 -28.77 7.95
N GLY A 591 -7.84 -28.25 8.33
CA GLY A 591 -9.15 -28.84 8.01
C GLY A 591 -10.24 -27.81 7.72
N ASN A 592 -9.86 -26.60 7.30
CA ASN A 592 -10.77 -25.66 6.65
C ASN A 592 -10.04 -24.94 5.51
N ASN A 593 -10.80 -24.35 4.59
CA ASN A 593 -10.27 -23.66 3.40
C ASN A 593 -9.42 -22.40 3.70
N TYR A 594 -9.33 -21.97 4.96
CA TYR A 594 -8.62 -20.77 5.38
C TYR A 594 -7.33 -21.07 6.17
N GLY A 595 -6.99 -22.36 6.40
CA GLY A 595 -5.80 -22.78 7.14
C GLY A 595 -5.84 -22.57 8.66
N PHE A 596 -6.96 -22.11 9.24
CA PHE A 596 -7.02 -21.67 10.64
C PHE A 596 -7.30 -22.77 11.69
N LEU A 597 -7.53 -24.03 11.28
CA LEU A 597 -7.86 -25.12 12.22
C LEU A 597 -7.10 -26.41 11.88
N THR A 598 -6.27 -26.89 12.82
CA THR A 598 -5.72 -28.25 12.83
C THR A 598 -6.81 -29.23 13.30
N ASN A 599 -7.57 -29.80 12.36
CA ASN A 599 -8.69 -30.70 12.70
C ASN A 599 -8.20 -32.09 13.13
N SER A 600 -7.79 -32.26 14.39
CA SER A 600 -7.51 -33.56 15.01
C SER A 600 -8.80 -34.37 15.30
N VAL A 601 -9.61 -34.63 14.26
CA VAL A 601 -10.95 -35.20 14.39
C VAL A 601 -10.92 -36.72 14.22
N GLY A 602 -11.17 -37.44 15.31
CA GLY A 602 -11.45 -38.87 15.26
C GLY A 602 -12.75 -39.18 14.51
N LYS A 603 -12.63 -39.77 13.32
CA LYS A 603 -13.58 -40.69 12.68
C LYS A 603 -14.98 -40.15 12.30
N THR A 604 -15.05 -39.12 11.43
CA THR A 604 -16.17 -38.91 10.47
C THR A 604 -15.86 -37.78 9.46
N ASP A 605 -15.00 -38.05 8.47
CA ASP A 605 -14.94 -37.25 7.23
C ASP A 605 -14.66 -38.20 6.05
N SER A 606 -15.40 -38.04 4.96
CA SER A 606 -15.34 -38.94 3.80
C SER A 606 -14.23 -38.55 2.84
N ILE A 607 -13.01 -39.04 3.11
CA ILE A 607 -11.90 -38.95 2.16
C ILE A 607 -12.26 -39.75 0.90
N SER A 608 -12.32 -39.06 -0.24
CA SER A 608 -12.62 -39.60 -1.57
C SER A 608 -11.39 -40.22 -2.23
N GLU A 609 -10.20 -39.69 -1.96
CA GLU A 609 -8.92 -40.20 -2.45
C GLU A 609 -7.73 -39.82 -1.55
N TYR A 610 -6.65 -40.59 -1.67
CA TYR A 610 -5.34 -40.25 -1.10
C TYR A 610 -4.21 -40.55 -2.09
N LEU A 611 -3.15 -39.75 -2.01
CA LEU A 611 -1.97 -39.83 -2.87
C LEU A 611 -0.76 -40.23 -2.01
N LEU A 612 -0.15 -41.37 -2.34
CA LEU A 612 1.13 -41.78 -1.77
C LEU A 612 2.25 -41.31 -2.68
N VAL A 613 3.14 -40.46 -2.17
CA VAL A 613 4.24 -39.86 -2.95
C VAL A 613 5.59 -40.43 -2.54
N LYS A 614 6.47 -40.67 -3.52
CA LYS A 614 7.90 -40.94 -3.31
C LYS A 614 8.72 -39.79 -3.90
N ALA A 615 8.96 -38.78 -3.08
CA ALA A 615 9.90 -37.69 -3.35
C ALA A 615 11.23 -37.95 -2.63
N THR A 616 12.31 -37.35 -3.11
CA THR A 616 13.64 -37.40 -2.46
C THR A 616 13.87 -36.09 -1.72
N LYS A 617 14.27 -36.16 -0.44
CA LYS A 617 14.50 -34.95 0.37
C LYS A 617 15.67 -34.14 -0.21
N GLY A 618 15.44 -32.85 -0.45
CA GLY A 618 16.39 -31.95 -1.13
C GLY A 618 16.42 -32.11 -2.66
N SER A 619 15.41 -32.74 -3.27
CA SER A 619 15.23 -32.84 -4.73
C SER A 619 13.76 -32.62 -5.05
N VAL A 620 13.33 -31.39 -4.83
CA VAL A 620 11.95 -30.87 -4.96
C VAL A 620 12.05 -29.41 -5.44
N ALA A 621 10.92 -28.79 -5.81
CA ALA A 621 10.93 -27.39 -6.25
C ALA A 621 11.47 -26.44 -5.16
N MET A 622 12.19 -25.42 -5.62
CA MET A 622 12.71 -24.30 -4.82
C MET A 622 12.14 -23.02 -5.42
N HIS A 623 12.07 -21.97 -4.61
CA HIS A 623 11.64 -20.63 -5.06
C HIS A 623 12.54 -20.09 -6.19
N ASP A 624 11.96 -19.64 -7.30
CA ASP A 624 12.69 -18.92 -8.36
C ASP A 624 13.02 -17.48 -7.90
N SER A 625 14.32 -17.18 -7.75
CA SER A 625 14.80 -15.90 -7.25
C SER A 625 14.46 -14.70 -8.15
N ARG A 626 14.05 -14.91 -9.40
CA ARG A 626 13.54 -13.84 -10.29
C ARG A 626 12.25 -13.20 -9.78
N LEU A 627 11.54 -13.85 -8.84
CA LEU A 627 10.33 -13.33 -8.19
C LEU A 627 10.62 -12.36 -7.03
N ASP A 628 11.87 -12.31 -6.56
CA ASP A 628 12.34 -11.27 -5.63
C ASP A 628 12.94 -10.06 -6.36
N MET A 629 13.37 -10.27 -7.62
CA MET A 629 14.01 -9.25 -8.47
C MET A 629 12.96 -8.31 -9.12
N ASP A 630 13.48 -7.21 -9.63
CA ASP A 630 12.83 -5.98 -10.14
C ASP A 630 14.02 -5.15 -10.65
N SER A 631 14.52 -5.50 -11.85
CA SER A 631 15.91 -5.23 -12.25
C SER A 631 16.17 -3.82 -12.83
N ASP A 632 15.12 -3.10 -13.23
CA ASP A 632 15.17 -1.68 -13.62
C ASP A 632 14.38 -0.74 -12.71
N GLY A 633 13.33 -1.23 -12.03
CA GLY A 633 12.58 -0.52 -11.00
C GLY A 633 11.15 -0.09 -11.36
N ASP A 634 10.56 -0.61 -12.45
CA ASP A 634 9.13 -0.38 -12.74
C ASP A 634 8.18 -1.08 -11.73
N GLY A 635 8.66 -2.15 -11.10
CA GLY A 635 7.95 -2.92 -10.09
C GLY A 635 7.11 -4.09 -10.61
N ILE A 636 7.34 -4.58 -11.83
CA ILE A 636 7.11 -5.99 -12.18
C ILE A 636 8.25 -6.81 -11.52
N THR A 637 8.31 -8.10 -11.80
CA THR A 637 9.46 -8.95 -11.46
C THR A 637 10.03 -9.57 -12.72
N ASP A 638 11.36 -9.71 -12.79
CA ASP A 638 12.09 -10.33 -13.90
C ASP A 638 11.46 -11.66 -14.40
N PHE A 639 10.75 -12.38 -13.53
CA PHE A 639 10.02 -13.59 -13.89
C PHE A 639 8.77 -13.32 -14.74
N ASP A 640 7.87 -12.43 -14.29
CA ASP A 640 6.63 -12.11 -15.01
C ASP A 640 6.97 -11.51 -16.39
N GLU A 641 7.97 -10.64 -16.43
CA GLU A 641 8.48 -10.05 -17.66
C GLU A 641 8.93 -11.12 -18.67
N ILE A 642 9.93 -11.93 -18.31
CA ILE A 642 10.53 -12.94 -19.20
C ILE A 642 9.54 -14.06 -19.57
N GLU A 643 8.74 -14.54 -18.63
CA GLU A 643 7.96 -15.78 -18.77
C GLU A 643 6.49 -15.54 -19.19
N ARG A 644 6.01 -14.29 -19.18
CA ARG A 644 4.58 -13.99 -19.40
C ARG A 644 4.30 -12.83 -20.34
N PHE A 645 4.95 -11.69 -20.14
CA PHE A 645 4.70 -10.49 -20.93
C PHE A 645 5.55 -10.48 -22.20
N GLY A 646 6.86 -10.69 -22.07
CA GLY A 646 7.84 -10.65 -23.16
C GLY A 646 8.73 -9.41 -23.14
N THR A 647 8.55 -8.57 -22.12
CA THR A 647 9.26 -7.32 -21.83
C THR A 647 10.74 -7.55 -21.51
N ASN A 648 11.50 -6.47 -21.46
CA ASN A 648 12.93 -6.46 -21.21
C ASN A 648 13.24 -5.99 -19.77
N PRO A 649 13.65 -6.88 -18.84
CA PRO A 649 13.87 -6.60 -17.39
C PRO A 649 15.13 -5.78 -17.08
N TYR A 650 15.43 -4.82 -17.95
CA TYR A 650 16.49 -3.83 -17.84
C TYR A 650 16.05 -2.50 -18.52
N SER A 651 14.74 -2.29 -18.71
CA SER A 651 14.11 -1.14 -19.35
C SER A 651 12.66 -1.00 -18.88
N ILE A 652 12.40 0.00 -18.03
CA ILE A 652 11.08 0.38 -17.47
C ILE A 652 9.97 0.53 -18.53
N ASP A 653 10.41 0.86 -19.75
CA ASP A 653 9.66 1.12 -20.98
C ASP A 653 10.37 0.26 -22.06
N SER A 654 9.71 -0.80 -22.53
CA SER A 654 10.34 -1.88 -23.32
C SER A 654 10.46 -1.57 -24.82
N ASP A 655 9.58 -0.75 -25.39
CA ASP A 655 9.55 -0.38 -26.81
C ASP A 655 9.98 1.08 -27.09
N GLY A 656 10.08 1.91 -26.04
CA GLY A 656 10.59 3.27 -26.06
C GLY A 656 9.55 4.36 -26.28
N ASP A 657 8.29 4.12 -25.91
CA ASP A 657 7.15 4.97 -26.26
C ASP A 657 6.82 6.09 -25.24
N GLY A 658 7.26 5.93 -23.98
CA GLY A 658 6.97 6.84 -22.88
C GLY A 658 5.93 6.36 -21.86
N MET A 659 5.46 5.10 -21.92
CA MET A 659 4.76 4.43 -20.83
C MET A 659 5.62 3.37 -20.13
N ASP A 660 5.46 3.24 -18.80
CA ASP A 660 6.08 2.14 -18.07
C ASP A 660 5.33 0.82 -18.37
N ASP A 661 6.01 -0.30 -18.63
CA ASP A 661 5.41 -1.59 -19.04
C ASP A 661 4.27 -2.02 -18.07
N LYS A 662 4.51 -1.91 -16.76
CA LYS A 662 3.52 -2.20 -15.70
C LYS A 662 2.23 -1.39 -15.81
N LYS A 663 2.33 -0.14 -16.27
CA LYS A 663 1.22 0.80 -16.40
C LYS A 663 0.35 0.42 -17.59
N GLU A 664 0.93 -0.12 -18.66
CA GLU A 664 0.22 -0.65 -19.83
C GLU A 664 -0.47 -1.96 -19.55
N ILE A 665 0.27 -2.90 -18.94
CA ILE A 665 -0.26 -4.17 -18.44
C ILE A 665 -1.45 -3.89 -17.50
N PHE A 666 -1.36 -2.89 -16.61
CA PHE A 666 -2.49 -2.46 -15.80
C PHE A 666 -3.64 -1.87 -16.64
N ASP A 667 -3.33 -1.01 -17.60
CA ASP A 667 -4.33 -0.34 -18.43
C ASP A 667 -5.20 -1.32 -19.23
N TYR A 668 -4.61 -2.32 -19.92
CA TYR A 668 -5.40 -3.28 -20.69
C TYR A 668 -6.03 -4.40 -19.84
N THR A 669 -5.34 -4.90 -18.80
CA THR A 669 -5.86 -6.00 -17.96
C THR A 669 -6.87 -5.56 -16.90
N ILE A 670 -6.68 -4.40 -16.27
CA ILE A 670 -7.47 -3.94 -15.11
C ILE A 670 -8.44 -2.80 -15.47
N LYS A 671 -7.94 -1.75 -16.12
CA LYS A 671 -8.67 -0.48 -16.32
C LYS A 671 -9.60 -0.51 -17.52
N SER A 672 -9.30 -1.32 -18.53
CA SER A 672 -10.04 -1.35 -19.79
C SER A 672 -11.52 -1.71 -19.56
N LYS A 673 -12.43 -0.80 -19.96
CA LYS A 673 -13.82 -0.65 -19.46
C LYS A 673 -14.68 -1.93 -19.41
N TYR A 674 -14.50 -2.76 -18.39
CA TYR A 674 -15.41 -3.85 -18.02
C TYR A 674 -16.11 -3.52 -16.69
N ASP A 675 -17.43 -3.38 -16.77
CA ASP A 675 -18.26 -2.77 -15.74
C ASP A 675 -18.66 -3.77 -14.64
N LYS A 676 -18.27 -3.44 -13.39
CA LYS A 676 -18.49 -4.16 -12.11
C LYS A 676 -17.62 -5.42 -11.92
N LYS A 677 -17.49 -5.82 -10.65
CA LYS A 677 -16.75 -7.01 -10.17
C LYS A 677 -16.98 -8.20 -11.10
N ILE A 678 -15.88 -8.69 -11.67
CA ILE A 678 -15.88 -9.89 -12.50
C ILE A 678 -16.26 -11.07 -11.58
N ASP A 679 -17.42 -11.68 -11.81
CA ASP A 679 -17.84 -12.87 -11.08
C ASP A 679 -17.09 -14.10 -11.63
N MET A 680 -15.85 -14.23 -11.15
CA MET A 680 -14.84 -15.22 -11.51
C MET A 680 -15.09 -16.61 -10.92
N THR A 681 -16.22 -16.82 -10.25
CA THR A 681 -16.60 -18.14 -9.69
C THR A 681 -16.92 -19.19 -10.76
N PHE A 682 -16.97 -18.79 -12.05
CA PHE A 682 -17.27 -19.65 -13.19
C PHE A 682 -16.15 -19.58 -14.27
N PRO A 683 -15.41 -20.69 -14.54
CA PRO A 683 -14.27 -20.70 -15.48
C PRO A 683 -14.63 -20.29 -16.91
N ASP A 684 -15.84 -20.65 -17.34
CA ASP A 684 -16.36 -20.45 -18.69
C ASP A 684 -16.53 -18.94 -18.98
N ARG A 685 -16.68 -18.13 -17.92
CA ARG A 685 -16.57 -16.67 -17.99
C ARG A 685 -15.13 -16.18 -17.99
N ALA A 686 -14.24 -16.79 -17.20
CA ALA A 686 -12.82 -16.42 -17.15
C ALA A 686 -12.17 -16.53 -18.55
N GLN A 687 -12.37 -17.63 -19.28
CA GLN A 687 -11.86 -17.77 -20.65
C GLN A 687 -12.49 -16.74 -21.63
N THR A 688 -13.74 -16.31 -21.38
CA THR A 688 -14.42 -15.23 -22.12
C THR A 688 -13.95 -13.81 -21.73
N VAL A 689 -13.20 -13.68 -20.63
CA VAL A 689 -12.50 -12.44 -20.22
C VAL A 689 -11.08 -12.43 -20.77
N MET A 690 -10.32 -13.53 -20.63
CA MET A 690 -8.93 -13.58 -21.12
C MET A 690 -8.85 -13.42 -22.65
N SER A 691 -9.79 -14.01 -23.40
CA SER A 691 -9.94 -13.81 -24.86
C SER A 691 -10.45 -12.42 -25.29
N LYS A 692 -10.58 -11.49 -24.33
CA LYS A 692 -10.74 -10.03 -24.56
C LYS A 692 -9.51 -9.26 -24.11
N ILE A 693 -8.87 -9.66 -23.01
CA ILE A 693 -7.57 -9.10 -22.57
C ILE A 693 -6.53 -9.30 -23.67
N ALA A 694 -6.41 -10.51 -24.23
CA ALA A 694 -5.55 -10.83 -25.37
C ALA A 694 -6.03 -10.26 -26.73
N LYS A 695 -6.94 -9.27 -26.72
CA LYS A 695 -7.38 -8.45 -27.86
C LYS A 695 -7.39 -6.94 -27.53
N LYS A 696 -6.67 -6.60 -26.46
CA LYS A 696 -6.48 -5.27 -25.87
C LYS A 696 -5.05 -5.06 -25.41
N SER A 697 -4.30 -6.15 -25.29
CA SER A 697 -2.86 -6.18 -25.34
C SER A 697 -2.34 -6.20 -26.79
N ASN A 698 -3.17 -5.95 -27.80
CA ASN A 698 -2.90 -5.93 -29.25
C ASN A 698 -4.29 -5.63 -29.87
N GLU A 699 -4.55 -4.37 -30.24
CA GLU A 699 -5.83 -3.95 -30.85
C GLU A 699 -5.73 -3.86 -32.39
N ASP A 700 -4.54 -3.69 -32.97
CA ASP A 700 -4.28 -3.60 -34.42
C ASP A 700 -4.30 -4.97 -35.15
N GLY A 701 -3.69 -6.01 -34.55
CA GLY A 701 -3.58 -7.37 -35.07
C GLY A 701 -2.19 -7.88 -35.50
N ASP A 702 -1.07 -7.22 -35.18
CA ASP A 702 0.26 -7.50 -35.78
C ASP A 702 1.12 -8.66 -35.18
N GLU A 703 0.69 -9.25 -34.05
CA GLU A 703 1.38 -10.26 -33.21
C GLU A 703 2.33 -9.74 -32.10
N PHE A 704 2.63 -8.44 -32.03
CA PHE A 704 3.26 -7.81 -30.86
C PHE A 704 2.21 -7.52 -29.77
N ARG A 705 2.56 -6.76 -28.73
CA ARG A 705 1.62 -6.38 -27.68
C ARG A 705 1.92 -5.03 -27.10
N LYS A 706 0.89 -4.35 -26.59
CA LYS A 706 0.97 -3.03 -25.95
C LYS A 706 2.23 -2.80 -25.12
N GLU A 707 2.57 -3.73 -24.21
CA GLU A 707 3.80 -3.67 -23.39
C GLU A 707 5.14 -3.83 -24.16
N SER A 708 5.14 -3.68 -25.49
CA SER A 708 6.15 -4.09 -26.47
C SER A 708 5.78 -3.68 -27.91
N ASP A 709 4.85 -2.72 -28.08
CA ASP A 709 4.25 -2.28 -29.35
C ASP A 709 3.77 -0.83 -29.24
N ASN A 710 4.51 0.08 -29.86
CA ASN A 710 4.45 1.51 -29.58
C ASN A 710 3.38 2.29 -30.37
N ASP A 711 2.27 1.64 -30.73
CA ASP A 711 1.05 2.16 -31.39
C ASP A 711 -0.04 1.04 -31.43
N ASP A 712 -0.45 0.45 -30.29
CA ASP A 712 -1.13 -0.88 -30.22
C ASP A 712 -2.47 -1.01 -30.97
N ASN A 713 -3.00 0.11 -31.45
CA ASN A 713 -4.26 0.26 -32.16
C ASN A 713 -4.09 0.83 -33.58
N GLY A 714 -2.87 1.23 -33.95
CA GLY A 714 -2.50 1.69 -35.29
C GLY A 714 -3.14 3.01 -35.74
N ASP A 715 -3.51 3.92 -34.82
CA ASP A 715 -3.99 5.27 -35.18
C ASP A 715 -2.84 6.24 -35.52
N GLY A 716 -1.59 5.85 -35.22
CA GLY A 716 -0.36 6.59 -35.50
C GLY A 716 0.15 7.38 -34.28
N ILE A 717 -0.15 6.90 -33.08
CA ILE A 717 0.11 7.56 -31.80
C ILE A 717 0.65 6.54 -30.80
N ASN A 718 1.85 6.81 -30.28
CA ASN A 718 2.43 6.09 -29.15
C ASN A 718 1.47 6.07 -27.95
N ASP A 719 1.32 4.90 -27.35
CA ASP A 719 0.42 4.64 -26.25
C ASP A 719 0.74 5.41 -24.95
N GLY A 720 2.01 5.67 -24.65
CA GLY A 720 2.45 6.65 -23.64
C GLY A 720 1.84 8.05 -23.82
N LEU A 721 1.39 8.37 -25.04
CA LEU A 721 0.66 9.58 -25.41
C LEU A 721 -0.87 9.37 -25.50
N GLU A 722 -1.36 8.15 -25.69
CA GLU A 722 -2.77 7.76 -25.58
C GLU A 722 -3.30 7.83 -24.13
N GLY A 723 -4.63 7.83 -23.99
CA GLY A 723 -5.33 7.91 -22.71
C GLY A 723 -5.12 9.20 -21.89
N ASN A 724 -4.12 10.02 -22.23
CA ASN A 724 -3.63 11.14 -21.45
C ASN A 724 -4.43 12.43 -21.70
N VAL A 725 -5.75 12.35 -21.54
CA VAL A 725 -6.69 13.49 -21.61
C VAL A 725 -6.44 14.54 -20.50
N ASN A 726 -5.52 14.24 -19.57
CA ASN A 726 -4.83 15.20 -18.70
C ASN A 726 -3.35 14.80 -18.52
N PHE A 727 -2.58 14.71 -19.63
CA PHE A 727 -1.11 14.77 -19.54
C PHE A 727 -0.73 16.00 -18.70
N GLN A 728 0.32 15.91 -17.88
CA GLN A 728 0.90 17.11 -17.30
C GLN A 728 1.23 18.11 -18.41
N ILE A 729 0.65 19.30 -18.27
CA ILE A 729 0.53 20.36 -19.28
C ILE A 729 1.87 21.05 -19.60
N ASP A 730 2.95 20.51 -19.05
CA ASP A 730 4.32 20.95 -19.25
C ASP A 730 4.95 20.29 -20.50
N ASN A 731 4.45 19.12 -20.95
CA ASN A 731 4.91 18.40 -22.16
C ASN A 731 4.07 18.69 -23.44
N MET A 732 3.48 19.88 -23.56
CA MET A 732 2.59 20.18 -24.69
C MET A 732 3.27 20.22 -26.06
N ASP A 733 2.70 19.48 -27.02
CA ASP A 733 2.91 19.63 -28.47
C ASP A 733 1.53 19.73 -29.18
N VAL A 734 1.54 19.79 -30.51
CA VAL A 734 0.35 19.78 -31.35
C VAL A 734 -0.35 18.41 -31.29
N PRO A 735 -1.70 18.33 -31.31
CA PRO A 735 -2.46 17.09 -31.46
C PRO A 735 -1.90 16.18 -32.57
N LEU A 736 -1.60 14.93 -32.25
CA LEU A 736 -0.47 14.17 -32.82
C LEU A 736 -0.55 13.93 -34.34
N ASP A 737 -1.74 13.67 -34.88
CA ASP A 737 -1.98 13.49 -36.32
C ASP A 737 -1.77 14.79 -37.15
N TYR A 738 -1.70 15.97 -36.52
CA TYR A 738 -1.80 17.25 -37.19
C TYR A 738 -0.46 17.99 -37.30
N THR A 739 -0.22 18.60 -38.47
CA THR A 739 0.88 19.56 -38.67
C THR A 739 0.43 21.00 -38.40
N LEU A 740 -0.83 21.32 -38.71
CA LEU A 740 -1.46 22.61 -38.48
C LEU A 740 -2.78 22.39 -37.75
N PHE A 741 -2.91 22.86 -36.50
CA PHE A 741 -4.13 22.76 -35.71
C PHE A 741 -4.58 24.13 -35.19
N ALA A 742 -5.65 24.68 -35.75
CA ALA A 742 -6.23 25.94 -35.29
C ALA A 742 -7.44 25.68 -34.38
N ARG A 743 -7.51 26.35 -33.22
CA ARG A 743 -8.69 26.22 -32.34
C ARG A 743 -9.92 26.98 -32.85
N SER A 744 -9.71 28.00 -33.68
CA SER A 744 -10.76 28.85 -34.27
C SER A 744 -10.66 28.92 -35.80
N HIS A 745 -9.70 29.65 -36.39
CA HIS A 745 -9.60 29.79 -37.85
C HIS A 745 -8.27 29.25 -38.42
N LEU A 746 -8.35 28.44 -39.49
CA LEU A 746 -7.19 28.02 -40.30
C LEU A 746 -7.31 28.55 -41.73
N VAL A 747 -6.35 29.38 -42.14
CA VAL A 747 -6.31 30.02 -43.46
C VAL A 747 -5.04 29.62 -44.19
N LEU A 748 -5.19 28.74 -45.19
CA LEU A 748 -4.12 28.35 -46.11
C LEU A 748 -4.25 29.20 -47.38
N ASN A 749 -3.37 30.17 -47.58
CA ASN A 749 -3.46 31.08 -48.74
C ASN A 749 -3.04 30.41 -50.08
N ASP A 750 -3.14 31.17 -51.17
CA ASP A 750 -2.95 30.66 -52.53
C ASP A 750 -1.58 29.96 -52.71
N GLY A 751 -1.61 28.74 -53.24
CA GLY A 751 -0.44 27.91 -53.51
C GLY A 751 0.30 27.36 -52.29
N VAL A 752 -0.25 27.47 -51.08
CA VAL A 752 0.31 26.81 -49.88
C VAL A 752 0.29 25.29 -50.03
N LYS A 753 1.38 24.61 -49.66
CA LYS A 753 1.45 23.15 -49.62
C LYS A 753 1.85 22.71 -48.21
N CYS A 754 1.34 21.57 -47.77
CA CYS A 754 1.80 20.93 -46.55
C CYS A 754 2.17 19.47 -46.83
N PHE A 755 3.37 19.08 -46.43
CA PHE A 755 3.97 17.77 -46.66
C PHE A 755 4.24 17.05 -45.36
N ASP A 756 4.02 15.74 -45.36
CA ASP A 756 4.62 14.86 -44.35
C ASP A 756 6.03 14.45 -44.81
N LEU A 757 6.97 14.22 -43.87
CA LEU A 757 8.41 14.27 -44.18
C LEU A 757 9.08 12.93 -44.53
N ASP A 758 8.32 11.86 -44.78
CA ASP A 758 8.86 10.72 -45.54
C ASP A 758 9.05 11.12 -47.01
N VAL A 759 10.24 11.68 -47.27
CA VAL A 759 10.68 12.27 -48.56
C VAL A 759 10.55 11.32 -49.74
N LYS A 760 10.42 10.01 -49.51
CA LYS A 760 10.28 8.98 -50.55
C LYS A 760 8.92 9.01 -51.25
N ASN A 761 7.84 9.37 -50.53
CA ASN A 761 6.48 9.09 -50.97
C ASN A 761 5.62 10.32 -51.32
N ASN A 762 6.15 11.55 -51.12
CA ASN A 762 5.48 12.80 -51.50
C ASN A 762 4.08 12.95 -50.86
N ILE A 763 3.93 12.45 -49.62
CA ILE A 763 2.71 12.46 -48.82
C ILE A 763 2.40 13.90 -48.39
N LEU A 764 1.12 14.27 -48.40
CA LEU A 764 0.66 15.58 -47.97
C LEU A 764 0.14 15.51 -46.52
N CYS A 765 0.41 16.55 -45.73
CA CYS A 765 0.16 16.57 -44.29
C CYS A 765 -1.33 16.71 -43.94
N ARG A 766 -1.70 16.33 -42.71
CA ARG A 766 -3.06 16.49 -42.16
C ARG A 766 -3.21 17.79 -41.34
N VAL A 767 -4.36 18.43 -41.45
CA VAL A 767 -4.67 19.73 -40.82
C VAL A 767 -6.03 19.75 -40.13
N GLY A 768 -6.16 20.49 -39.02
CA GLY A 768 -7.31 20.44 -38.13
C GLY A 768 -7.85 21.82 -37.71
N VAL A 769 -9.16 21.91 -37.51
CA VAL A 769 -9.86 23.08 -36.97
C VAL A 769 -10.83 22.65 -35.85
N GLY A 770 -10.55 23.07 -34.61
CA GLY A 770 -11.18 22.53 -33.40
C GLY A 770 -12.61 23.01 -33.07
N GLY A 771 -13.06 24.13 -33.66
CA GLY A 771 -14.39 24.70 -33.41
C GLY A 771 -14.60 25.16 -31.96
N GLY A 772 -14.04 26.31 -31.58
CA GLY A 772 -13.96 26.74 -30.19
C GLY A 772 -15.29 27.05 -29.48
N ASN A 773 -15.54 26.37 -28.35
CA ASN A 773 -16.73 26.52 -27.51
C ASN A 773 -16.78 27.80 -26.64
N ASN A 774 -15.65 28.50 -26.42
CA ASN A 774 -15.53 29.52 -25.34
C ASN A 774 -15.35 30.98 -25.80
N PHE A 775 -15.38 31.31 -27.10
CA PHE A 775 -15.15 32.67 -27.59
C PHE A 775 -16.33 33.21 -28.41
N SER A 776 -17.20 33.98 -27.75
CA SER A 776 -18.33 34.66 -28.38
C SER A 776 -17.89 35.93 -29.13
N TYR A 777 -17.80 35.87 -30.47
CA TYR A 777 -17.78 37.07 -31.32
C TYR A 777 -18.50 36.86 -32.66
N ASN A 778 -19.42 37.78 -32.97
CA ASN A 778 -20.01 37.91 -34.30
C ASN A 778 -18.98 38.42 -35.32
N SER A 779 -18.83 37.75 -36.47
CA SER A 779 -18.85 38.39 -37.82
C SER A 779 -18.30 37.51 -38.95
N GLN A 780 -17.38 36.59 -38.68
CA GLN A 780 -16.76 35.77 -39.74
C GLN A 780 -17.48 34.43 -39.95
N GLN A 781 -17.53 34.00 -41.22
CA GLN A 781 -18.31 32.83 -41.68
C GLN A 781 -17.45 31.64 -42.14
N THR A 782 -16.12 31.74 -42.04
CA THR A 782 -15.21 30.77 -42.65
C THR A 782 -14.14 30.33 -41.66
N PHE A 783 -14.32 29.14 -41.09
CA PHE A 783 -13.43 28.55 -40.09
C PHE A 783 -12.22 27.85 -40.72
N PHE A 784 -12.40 27.32 -41.94
CA PHE A 784 -11.34 26.71 -42.74
C PHE A 784 -11.35 27.32 -44.15
N LEU A 785 -10.22 27.87 -44.59
CA LEU A 785 -10.05 28.39 -45.95
C LEU A 785 -8.84 27.76 -46.64
N MET A 786 -9.06 27.24 -47.85
CA MET A 786 -8.01 26.82 -48.77
C MET A 786 -7.95 27.75 -49.99
N GLY A 787 -6.76 28.25 -50.27
CA GLY A 787 -6.45 29.14 -51.39
C GLY A 787 -6.33 28.43 -52.73
N VAL A 788 -6.26 29.22 -53.80
CA VAL A 788 -6.11 28.74 -55.18
C VAL A 788 -4.82 27.92 -55.32
N ASN A 789 -4.92 26.70 -55.85
CA ASN A 789 -3.81 25.73 -55.94
C ASN A 789 -3.17 25.27 -54.61
N SER A 790 -3.78 25.52 -53.44
CA SER A 790 -3.26 24.99 -52.17
C SER A 790 -3.47 23.47 -52.03
N ARG A 791 -2.58 22.77 -51.32
CA ARG A 791 -2.53 21.29 -51.26
C ARG A 791 -2.24 20.73 -49.86
N ILE A 792 -3.05 19.77 -49.42
CA ILE A 792 -2.94 19.04 -48.14
C ILE A 792 -3.36 17.57 -48.31
N GLY A 793 -3.07 16.75 -47.29
CA GLY A 793 -3.50 15.36 -47.17
C GLY A 793 -4.96 15.27 -46.77
N ASN A 794 -5.23 15.23 -45.47
CA ASN A 794 -6.57 15.15 -44.90
C ASN A 794 -6.93 16.47 -44.18
N ALA A 795 -8.23 16.75 -44.04
CA ALA A 795 -8.73 17.95 -43.37
C ALA A 795 -9.86 17.62 -42.40
N ASP A 796 -9.69 18.00 -41.13
CA ASP A 796 -10.66 17.79 -40.06
C ASP A 796 -11.21 19.14 -39.58
N VAL A 797 -12.49 19.42 -39.81
CA VAL A 797 -13.07 20.76 -39.61
C VAL A 797 -14.34 20.69 -38.77
N ARG A 798 -14.27 21.21 -37.53
CA ARG A 798 -15.42 21.38 -36.64
C ARG A 798 -16.04 22.76 -36.77
N LEU A 799 -17.36 22.79 -36.94
CA LEU A 799 -18.17 23.97 -37.17
C LEU A 799 -19.14 24.18 -36.00
N PRO A 800 -19.21 25.40 -35.41
CA PRO A 800 -20.06 25.68 -34.25
C PRO A 800 -21.55 25.79 -34.63
N ILE A 801 -22.42 25.72 -33.63
CA ILE A 801 -23.87 25.91 -33.80
C ILE A 801 -24.16 27.38 -34.16
N LEU A 802 -24.43 27.64 -35.45
CA LEU A 802 -25.30 28.68 -36.02
C LEU A 802 -25.17 28.64 -37.56
N GLU A 803 -26.09 29.30 -38.27
CA GLU A 803 -26.30 29.20 -39.74
C GLU A 803 -25.16 29.78 -40.63
N SER A 804 -23.96 29.95 -40.09
CA SER A 804 -22.90 30.80 -40.63
C SER A 804 -21.51 30.18 -40.72
N GLY A 805 -21.21 29.06 -40.06
CA GLY A 805 -19.87 28.46 -40.07
C GLY A 805 -19.61 27.59 -41.29
N ARG A 806 -18.55 27.87 -42.06
CA ARG A 806 -18.23 27.15 -43.31
C ARG A 806 -16.74 26.78 -43.48
N ALA A 807 -16.51 25.71 -44.23
CA ALA A 807 -15.26 25.45 -44.95
C ALA A 807 -15.34 26.08 -46.36
N PHE A 808 -14.25 26.67 -46.85
CA PHE A 808 -14.21 27.39 -48.13
C PHE A 808 -13.00 27.00 -48.98
N LEU A 809 -13.24 26.26 -50.07
CA LEU A 809 -12.19 25.71 -50.94
C LEU A 809 -12.15 26.50 -52.27
N ARG A 810 -11.07 27.25 -52.50
CA ARG A 810 -10.89 28.07 -53.72
C ARG A 810 -10.41 27.26 -54.92
N ASN A 811 -10.57 27.83 -56.11
CA ASN A 811 -10.39 27.12 -57.38
C ASN A 811 -9.05 26.36 -57.45
N SER A 812 -9.09 25.09 -57.85
CA SER A 812 -7.92 24.20 -57.94
C SER A 812 -7.22 23.87 -56.60
N ALA A 813 -7.84 24.10 -55.44
CA ALA A 813 -7.38 23.52 -54.17
C ALA A 813 -7.49 21.99 -54.18
N ILE A 814 -6.56 21.29 -53.49
CA ILE A 814 -6.49 19.82 -53.45
C ILE A 814 -6.39 19.32 -52.01
N ILE A 815 -7.31 18.42 -51.64
CA ILE A 815 -7.24 17.55 -50.46
C ILE A 815 -7.01 16.14 -51.00
N GLN A 816 -5.92 15.48 -50.63
CA GLN A 816 -5.55 14.18 -51.22
C GLN A 816 -6.31 13.00 -50.61
N GLY A 817 -6.62 13.06 -49.32
CA GLY A 817 -7.47 12.09 -48.61
C GLY A 817 -8.81 12.70 -48.23
N ASP A 818 -9.28 12.38 -47.02
CA ASP A 818 -10.62 12.69 -46.55
C ASP A 818 -10.78 14.14 -46.08
N LEU A 819 -11.98 14.69 -46.27
CA LEU A 819 -12.48 15.93 -45.67
C LEU A 819 -13.58 15.57 -44.66
N ASN A 820 -13.28 15.70 -43.38
CA ASN A 820 -14.21 15.43 -42.29
C ASN A 820 -14.83 16.74 -41.77
N LEU A 821 -16.16 16.81 -41.76
CA LEU A 821 -16.95 17.97 -41.36
C LEU A 821 -17.79 17.62 -40.13
N HIS A 822 -17.49 18.27 -39.00
CA HIS A 822 -18.05 17.96 -37.68
C HIS A 822 -18.98 19.08 -37.25
N ILE A 823 -20.28 18.81 -37.27
CA ILE A 823 -21.34 19.81 -37.11
C ILE A 823 -22.06 19.58 -35.78
N LEU A 824 -22.02 20.58 -34.91
CA LEU A 824 -22.81 20.58 -33.67
C LEU A 824 -24.29 20.90 -33.98
N THR A 825 -25.23 20.19 -33.37
CA THR A 825 -26.68 20.37 -33.59
C THR A 825 -27.46 20.54 -32.28
N ALA A 826 -28.60 21.21 -32.39
CA ALA A 826 -29.49 21.52 -31.27
C ALA A 826 -30.71 20.57 -31.23
N GLY A 827 -30.47 19.25 -31.15
CA GLY A 827 -31.50 18.27 -30.78
C GLY A 827 -32.55 17.93 -31.85
N THR A 828 -32.19 17.99 -33.13
CA THR A 828 -33.00 17.45 -34.24
C THR A 828 -32.22 16.40 -35.02
N GLN A 829 -32.93 15.36 -35.46
CA GLN A 829 -32.37 14.15 -36.10
C GLN A 829 -31.42 14.45 -37.28
N PRO A 830 -30.37 13.64 -37.46
CA PRO A 830 -29.39 13.84 -38.53
C PRO A 830 -30.02 13.60 -39.91
N HIS A 831 -29.89 14.58 -40.81
CA HIS A 831 -30.24 14.42 -42.22
C HIS A 831 -29.26 13.46 -42.91
N THR A 832 -29.78 12.62 -43.81
CA THR A 832 -28.93 11.73 -44.61
C THR A 832 -28.33 12.47 -45.81
N VAL A 833 -27.15 12.04 -46.27
CA VAL A 833 -26.39 12.69 -47.36
C VAL A 833 -27.22 12.85 -48.66
N ALA A 834 -28.24 12.02 -48.86
CA ALA A 834 -29.12 12.09 -50.02
C ALA A 834 -30.15 13.25 -50.01
N GLU A 835 -30.33 13.95 -48.88
CA GLU A 835 -31.33 15.03 -48.73
C GLU A 835 -30.76 16.44 -49.00
N LEU A 836 -29.43 16.57 -49.13
CA LEU A 836 -28.76 17.86 -49.34
C LEU A 836 -28.76 18.25 -50.82
N GLY A 837 -29.58 19.25 -51.16
CA GLY A 837 -29.61 19.89 -52.47
C GLY A 837 -28.36 20.74 -52.79
N GLN A 838 -28.35 21.39 -53.95
CA GLN A 838 -27.14 22.05 -54.52
C GLN A 838 -26.60 23.27 -53.76
N ASP A 839 -27.23 23.70 -52.66
CA ASP A 839 -26.81 24.82 -51.82
C ASP A 839 -26.26 24.31 -50.47
N GLU A 840 -25.04 23.77 -50.46
CA GLU A 840 -24.39 23.28 -49.23
C GLU A 840 -24.10 24.42 -48.23
N PRO A 841 -24.70 24.42 -47.02
CA PRO A 841 -24.57 25.55 -46.09
C PRO A 841 -23.24 25.55 -45.31
N TYR A 842 -22.51 24.42 -45.29
CA TYR A 842 -21.29 24.20 -44.47
C TYR A 842 -19.99 24.09 -45.30
N LEU A 843 -20.08 23.85 -46.61
CA LEU A 843 -18.92 23.63 -47.48
C LEU A 843 -19.11 24.37 -48.81
N VAL A 844 -18.31 25.41 -49.03
CA VAL A 844 -18.31 26.18 -50.29
C VAL A 844 -17.13 25.75 -51.15
N ARG A 845 -17.41 25.23 -52.35
CA ARG A 845 -16.41 24.75 -53.30
C ARG A 845 -16.44 25.57 -54.58
N GLN A 846 -15.31 26.16 -54.95
CA GLN A 846 -15.11 26.74 -56.28
C GLN A 846 -14.81 25.65 -57.32
N SER A 847 -14.80 26.02 -58.60
CA SER A 847 -14.49 25.10 -59.70
C SER A 847 -13.14 24.40 -59.54
N ASN A 848 -13.00 23.20 -60.09
CA ASN A 848 -11.75 22.43 -60.16
C ASN A 848 -11.10 22.07 -58.81
N VAL A 849 -11.80 22.26 -57.68
CA VAL A 849 -11.39 21.68 -56.38
C VAL A 849 -11.40 20.16 -56.47
N LEU A 850 -10.36 19.50 -55.96
CA LEU A 850 -10.22 18.05 -55.96
C LEU A 850 -10.12 17.55 -54.51
N ILE A 851 -10.97 16.60 -54.14
CA ILE A 851 -10.91 15.84 -52.90
C ILE A 851 -10.73 14.38 -53.31
N GLY A 852 -9.64 13.75 -52.89
CA GLY A 852 -9.26 12.40 -53.32
C GLY A 852 -9.89 11.28 -52.49
N GLY A 853 -10.16 11.54 -51.22
CA GLY A 853 -10.91 10.66 -50.32
C GLY A 853 -12.39 11.05 -50.19
N ASN A 854 -13.00 10.67 -49.07
CA ASN A 854 -14.41 10.90 -48.78
C ASN A 854 -14.68 12.33 -48.27
N ILE A 855 -15.94 12.74 -48.35
CA ILE A 855 -16.45 13.90 -47.61
C ILE A 855 -17.39 13.37 -46.53
N ASN A 856 -16.90 13.32 -45.29
CA ASN A 856 -17.62 12.72 -44.17
C ASN A 856 -18.33 13.82 -43.36
N LEU A 857 -19.65 13.71 -43.20
CA LEU A 857 -20.45 14.61 -42.37
C LEU A 857 -20.82 13.88 -41.07
N LYS A 858 -20.35 14.38 -39.93
CA LYS A 858 -20.67 13.85 -38.59
C LYS A 858 -21.39 14.90 -37.76
N TYR A 859 -22.51 14.52 -37.14
CA TYR A 859 -23.34 15.39 -36.31
C TYR A 859 -23.18 15.06 -34.82
N TYR A 860 -23.18 16.08 -33.96
CA TYR A 860 -22.91 15.97 -32.52
C TYR A 860 -23.95 16.75 -31.70
N GLU A 861 -24.44 16.20 -30.58
CA GLU A 861 -25.50 16.82 -29.78
C GLU A 861 -24.95 17.76 -28.69
N TYR A 862 -25.54 18.95 -28.56
CA TYR A 862 -25.05 20.03 -27.70
C TYR A 862 -25.06 19.77 -26.17
N TYR A 863 -25.69 18.68 -25.67
CA TYR A 863 -25.95 18.49 -24.24
C TYR A 863 -25.51 17.14 -23.67
N GLY A 864 -24.32 17.11 -23.06
CA GLY A 864 -24.07 16.31 -21.86
C GLY A 864 -23.46 14.91 -22.03
N SER A 865 -23.17 14.47 -23.25
CA SER A 865 -22.30 13.31 -23.51
C SER A 865 -20.81 13.68 -23.42
N ASN A 866 -19.97 12.68 -23.12
CA ASN A 866 -18.54 12.75 -23.46
C ASN A 866 -18.42 12.64 -24.99
N ASP A 867 -18.51 13.78 -25.67
CA ASP A 867 -18.44 13.84 -27.13
C ASP A 867 -17.08 13.39 -27.65
N ASP A 868 -17.08 12.33 -28.46
CA ASP A 868 -15.91 11.58 -28.94
C ASP A 868 -15.07 12.31 -30.00
N TRP A 869 -15.18 13.64 -30.05
CA TRP A 869 -14.27 14.47 -30.84
C TRP A 869 -13.07 14.84 -29.98
N LYS A 870 -11.87 14.32 -30.32
CA LYS A 870 -10.55 14.71 -29.76
C LYS A 870 -10.39 16.25 -29.92
N GLY A 871 -10.98 17.04 -29.02
CA GLY A 871 -11.36 18.43 -29.33
C GLY A 871 -11.93 19.28 -28.18
N ASN A 872 -12.25 18.69 -27.03
CA ASN A 872 -12.19 19.39 -25.74
C ASN A 872 -10.73 19.39 -25.22
N TYR A 873 -9.78 19.79 -26.06
CA TYR A 873 -8.42 20.08 -25.62
C TYR A 873 -8.48 21.23 -24.62
N GLN A 874 -8.43 20.89 -23.34
CA GLN A 874 -8.20 21.83 -22.26
C GLN A 874 -6.74 22.28 -22.37
N CYS A 875 -6.50 23.24 -23.25
CA CYS A 875 -5.25 23.98 -23.37
C CYS A 875 -5.08 24.88 -22.14
N ASN A 876 -4.97 24.26 -20.96
CA ASN A 876 -4.24 24.83 -19.84
C ASN A 876 -2.83 25.15 -20.35
N LEU A 877 -2.20 26.17 -19.79
CA LEU A 877 -0.81 26.48 -20.09
C LEU A 877 0.04 26.11 -18.88
N SER A 878 1.26 25.63 -19.12
CA SER A 878 2.25 25.49 -18.05
C SER A 878 2.45 26.83 -17.38
N LYS A 879 2.69 26.85 -16.06
CA LYS A 879 2.77 28.13 -15.34
C LYS A 879 4.00 28.89 -15.81
N PHE A 880 3.82 30.10 -16.34
CA PHE A 880 4.94 31.00 -16.57
C PHE A 880 5.57 31.36 -15.21
N TYR A 881 6.69 30.70 -14.89
CA TYR A 881 7.31 30.77 -13.57
C TYR A 881 7.92 32.16 -13.29
N ASP A 882 7.94 32.57 -12.01
CA ASP A 882 8.63 33.77 -11.52
C ASP A 882 10.17 33.58 -11.50
N VAL A 883 10.75 33.26 -12.67
CA VAL A 883 12.19 33.13 -12.86
C VAL A 883 12.86 34.51 -12.76
N PRO A 884 13.97 34.68 -11.99
CA PRO A 884 14.62 35.97 -11.76
C PRO A 884 14.88 36.80 -13.03
N ASN A 885 14.04 37.81 -13.23
CA ASN A 885 13.97 38.55 -14.49
C ASN A 885 15.16 39.52 -14.64
N MET A 886 15.96 39.32 -15.69
CA MET A 886 17.16 40.12 -16.01
C MET A 886 16.84 41.50 -16.63
N GLY A 887 15.56 41.86 -16.74
CA GLY A 887 15.11 43.14 -17.30
C GLY A 887 15.02 43.13 -18.83
N ASN A 888 15.01 44.33 -19.43
CA ASN A 888 14.94 44.51 -20.88
C ASN A 888 16.34 44.37 -21.51
N LYS A 889 16.48 43.41 -22.44
CA LYS A 889 17.72 43.15 -23.17
C LYS A 889 17.59 43.58 -24.63
N SER A 890 18.47 44.46 -25.07
CA SER A 890 18.70 44.75 -26.49
C SER A 890 20.11 44.30 -26.88
N VAL A 891 20.25 43.74 -28.08
CA VAL A 891 21.52 43.30 -28.68
C VAL A 891 21.67 44.03 -30.02
N ASP A 892 22.80 44.72 -30.17
CA ASP A 892 23.13 45.52 -31.35
C ASP A 892 24.57 45.23 -31.79
N GLY A 893 24.69 44.25 -32.69
CA GLY A 893 25.97 43.73 -33.15
C GLY A 893 26.58 42.67 -32.23
N GLY A 894 27.47 41.86 -32.80
CA GLY A 894 28.13 40.75 -32.11
C GLY A 894 27.23 39.54 -31.89
N SER A 895 27.68 38.60 -31.04
CA SER A 895 26.95 37.38 -30.70
C SER A 895 26.36 37.46 -29.30
N PHE A 896 25.14 36.96 -29.13
CA PHE A 896 24.45 36.83 -27.85
C PHE A 896 23.98 35.39 -27.67
N LEU A 897 24.52 34.74 -26.63
CA LEU A 897 24.17 33.39 -26.21
C LEU A 897 23.05 33.45 -25.16
N LEU A 898 21.95 32.72 -25.39
CA LEU A 898 20.98 32.43 -24.35
C LEU A 898 21.61 31.45 -23.33
N THR A 899 21.32 31.62 -22.04
CA THR A 899 21.76 30.70 -20.99
C THR A 899 20.55 29.99 -20.40
N ASN A 900 20.63 28.67 -20.19
CA ASN A 900 19.53 27.87 -19.65
C ASN A 900 19.01 28.48 -18.33
N GLY A 901 17.69 28.59 -18.19
CA GLY A 901 17.01 29.25 -17.07
C GLY A 901 17.04 30.78 -17.08
N ALA A 902 17.43 31.43 -18.18
CA ALA A 902 17.40 32.90 -18.28
C ALA A 902 15.97 33.44 -18.47
N SER A 903 15.68 34.55 -17.79
CA SER A 903 14.41 35.28 -17.87
C SER A 903 14.63 36.74 -18.28
N TYR A 904 13.86 37.24 -19.25
CA TYR A 904 13.95 38.62 -19.74
C TYR A 904 12.57 39.30 -19.80
N SER A 905 12.50 40.57 -19.39
CA SER A 905 11.28 41.40 -19.53
C SER A 905 10.94 41.63 -20.99
N SER A 906 11.95 41.83 -21.83
CA SER A 906 11.89 41.74 -23.29
C SER A 906 13.27 41.42 -23.85
N LEU A 907 13.32 40.73 -24.99
CA LEU A 907 14.55 40.43 -25.71
C LEU A 907 14.45 40.93 -27.15
N LYS A 908 15.35 41.85 -27.52
CA LYS A 908 15.46 42.42 -28.86
C LYS A 908 16.82 42.13 -29.47
N ILE A 909 16.86 41.52 -30.65
CA ILE A 909 18.07 41.25 -31.42
C ILE A 909 18.00 42.04 -32.73
N GLN A 910 18.94 42.96 -32.94
CA GLN A 910 19.00 43.81 -34.13
C GLN A 910 19.77 43.14 -35.28
N GLY A 911 19.42 43.53 -36.52
CA GLY A 911 19.78 42.88 -37.78
C GLY A 911 21.26 42.76 -38.18
N ASN A 912 22.21 43.12 -37.31
CA ASN A 912 23.65 42.89 -37.50
C ASN A 912 24.23 41.95 -36.42
N SER A 913 23.38 41.24 -35.68
CA SER A 913 23.76 40.41 -34.53
C SER A 913 23.56 38.92 -34.82
N ARG A 914 24.16 38.06 -33.98
CA ARG A 914 23.93 36.61 -33.95
C ARG A 914 23.28 36.23 -32.63
N LEU A 915 22.10 35.60 -32.68
CA LEU A 915 21.50 34.91 -31.54
C LEU A 915 22.01 33.45 -31.55
N ILE A 916 22.46 32.97 -30.40
CA ILE A 916 22.91 31.59 -30.21
C ILE A 916 22.00 30.93 -29.18
N ILE A 917 21.39 29.82 -29.57
CA ILE A 917 20.43 29.05 -28.80
C ILE A 917 21.09 27.69 -28.47
N PRO A 918 21.51 27.45 -27.20
CA PRO A 918 21.87 26.12 -26.72
C PRO A 918 20.63 25.31 -26.35
N PRO A 919 20.80 24.02 -26.02
CA PRO A 919 19.82 23.26 -25.25
C PRO A 919 19.44 23.95 -23.93
N GLY A 920 18.23 23.66 -23.44
CA GLY A 920 17.66 24.22 -22.21
C GLY A 920 16.44 25.10 -22.43
N GLU A 921 15.99 25.74 -21.35
CA GLU A 921 14.78 26.58 -21.32
C GLU A 921 15.10 28.07 -21.19
N PHE A 922 14.28 28.91 -21.83
CA PHE A 922 14.44 30.36 -21.85
C PHE A 922 13.08 31.07 -21.73
N TYR A 923 13.02 32.11 -20.90
CA TYR A 923 11.79 32.79 -20.52
C TYR A 923 11.81 34.25 -20.99
N ILE A 924 10.78 34.67 -21.75
CA ILE A 924 10.61 36.06 -22.18
C ILE A 924 9.19 36.50 -21.83
N ASP A 925 9.09 37.57 -21.05
CA ASP A 925 7.79 38.08 -20.59
C ASP A 925 7.06 38.85 -21.71
N SER A 926 7.37 40.12 -21.95
CA SER A 926 6.51 40.99 -22.77
C SER A 926 6.73 40.95 -24.30
N LEU A 927 7.95 40.66 -24.77
CA LEU A 927 8.31 40.79 -26.20
C LEU A 927 9.60 40.05 -26.57
N LEU A 928 9.52 39.15 -27.55
CA LEU A 928 10.65 38.59 -28.29
C LEU A 928 10.68 39.18 -29.72
N GLN A 929 11.72 39.93 -30.05
CA GLN A 929 11.85 40.65 -31.33
C GLN A 929 13.20 40.36 -31.98
N ILE A 930 13.20 39.55 -33.03
CA ILE A 930 14.38 39.21 -33.85
C ILE A 930 14.23 39.90 -35.20
N GLU A 931 15.07 40.89 -35.50
CA GLU A 931 14.96 41.71 -36.71
C GLU A 931 15.66 41.13 -37.94
N SER A 932 15.24 41.59 -39.12
CA SER A 932 15.77 41.15 -40.41
C SER A 932 17.28 41.38 -40.52
N GLY A 933 18.01 40.33 -40.91
CA GLY A 933 19.48 40.30 -40.96
C GLY A 933 20.13 39.62 -39.75
N THR A 934 19.39 39.42 -38.66
CA THR A 934 19.86 38.66 -37.49
C THR A 934 20.11 37.20 -37.89
N ARG A 935 21.26 36.64 -37.49
CA ARG A 935 21.58 35.22 -37.67
C ARG A 935 21.17 34.42 -36.43
N ILE A 936 20.60 33.23 -36.62
CA ILE A 936 20.40 32.27 -35.53
C ILE A 936 21.32 31.07 -35.71
N GLU A 937 21.99 30.70 -34.62
CA GLU A 937 22.75 29.46 -34.47
C GLU A 937 22.08 28.62 -33.39
N PHE A 938 21.68 27.39 -33.73
CA PHE A 938 21.36 26.36 -32.75
C PHE A 938 22.66 25.57 -32.50
N LEU A 939 23.13 25.50 -31.26
CA LEU A 939 24.44 24.89 -30.98
C LEU A 939 24.43 23.38 -31.21
N ASN A 940 23.40 22.69 -30.71
CA ASN A 940 23.21 21.26 -30.88
C ASN A 940 21.82 21.01 -31.52
N PRO A 941 21.68 21.09 -32.86
CA PRO A 941 20.40 20.87 -33.54
C PRO A 941 19.92 19.43 -33.35
N GLY A 942 18.81 19.27 -32.63
CA GLY A 942 18.22 17.98 -32.26
C GLY A 942 18.09 17.80 -30.75
N GLU A 943 18.81 18.58 -29.93
CA GLU A 943 18.68 18.56 -28.47
C GLU A 943 17.64 19.58 -27.96
N SER A 944 16.96 19.25 -26.86
CA SER A 944 15.80 19.99 -26.32
C SER A 944 16.11 21.46 -26.02
N SER A 945 15.42 22.36 -26.72
CA SER A 945 15.62 23.82 -26.68
C SER A 945 14.26 24.53 -26.67
N ILE A 946 13.82 25.05 -25.52
CA ILE A 946 12.44 25.54 -25.32
C ILE A 946 12.40 27.04 -24.99
N ILE A 947 11.58 27.81 -25.70
CA ILE A 947 11.32 29.22 -25.41
C ILE A 947 9.88 29.42 -24.90
N HIS A 948 9.76 29.88 -23.66
CA HIS A 948 8.50 30.30 -23.02
C HIS A 948 8.32 31.81 -23.26
N LEU A 949 7.21 32.21 -23.87
CA LEU A 949 6.89 33.59 -24.20
C LEU A 949 5.53 33.99 -23.61
N ASN A 950 5.45 35.10 -22.88
CA ASN A 950 4.21 35.65 -22.29
C ASN A 950 3.73 36.94 -23.00
N GLY A 951 4.09 37.10 -24.28
CA GLY A 951 3.90 38.36 -24.98
C GLY A 951 4.19 38.27 -26.47
N LYS A 952 4.48 39.40 -27.11
CA LYS A 952 4.49 39.49 -28.57
C LYS A 952 5.72 38.83 -29.20
N LEU A 953 5.52 38.13 -30.33
CA LEU A 953 6.60 37.55 -31.14
C LEU A 953 6.76 38.26 -32.49
N ILE A 954 8.00 38.65 -32.82
CA ILE A 954 8.43 39.04 -34.16
C ILE A 954 9.68 38.24 -34.51
N TRP A 955 9.60 37.31 -35.47
CA TRP A 955 10.67 36.40 -35.85
C TRP A 955 11.06 36.62 -37.32
N ARG A 956 12.14 37.39 -37.56
CA ARG A 956 12.67 37.73 -38.90
C ARG A 956 14.13 37.29 -39.19
N PRO A 957 14.71 36.23 -38.59
CA PRO A 957 16.10 35.86 -38.83
C PRO A 957 16.38 35.43 -40.27
N GLN A 958 17.65 35.54 -40.64
CA GLN A 958 18.26 34.97 -41.84
C GLN A 958 19.37 34.01 -41.40
N ASN A 959 19.36 32.76 -41.86
CA ASN A 959 20.41 31.80 -41.53
C ASN A 959 21.35 31.56 -42.71
N ASP A 960 22.63 31.31 -42.41
CA ASP A 960 23.64 30.92 -43.41
C ASP A 960 23.34 29.55 -44.05
N ILE A 961 22.52 28.72 -43.39
CA ILE A 961 22.08 27.41 -43.86
C ILE A 961 20.72 27.54 -44.56
N SER A 962 20.71 27.17 -45.85
CA SER A 962 19.53 27.24 -46.73
C SER A 962 18.37 26.37 -46.22
N LEU A 963 17.13 26.84 -46.41
CA LEU A 963 15.89 26.04 -46.23
C LEU A 963 15.71 24.94 -47.29
N SER A 964 16.73 24.69 -48.13
CA SER A 964 16.84 23.47 -48.95
C SER A 964 17.57 22.33 -48.22
N ASP A 965 18.27 22.61 -47.12
CA ASP A 965 18.91 21.60 -46.28
C ASP A 965 17.88 20.98 -45.33
N ALA A 966 17.10 20.03 -45.85
CA ALA A 966 16.06 19.39 -45.08
C ALA A 966 16.60 18.60 -43.87
N ALA A 967 17.83 18.10 -43.93
CA ALA A 967 18.44 17.36 -42.82
C ALA A 967 18.71 18.29 -41.63
N TYR A 968 19.39 19.43 -41.87
CA TYR A 968 19.60 20.42 -40.82
C TYR A 968 18.28 20.95 -40.24
N TRP A 969 17.33 21.33 -41.10
CA TRP A 969 16.08 21.92 -40.62
C TRP A 969 15.11 20.93 -39.97
N THR A 970 15.20 19.63 -40.29
CA THR A 970 14.52 18.57 -39.53
C THR A 970 15.13 18.42 -38.14
N ASN A 971 16.46 18.37 -38.02
CA ASN A 971 17.12 18.27 -36.72
C ASN A 971 16.84 19.50 -35.83
N VAL A 972 16.88 20.72 -36.39
CA VAL A 972 16.44 21.92 -35.67
C VAL A 972 14.99 21.80 -35.21
N ALA A 973 14.09 21.34 -36.09
CA ALA A 973 12.66 21.30 -35.77
C ALA A 973 12.28 20.22 -34.73
N ARG A 974 13.02 19.10 -34.69
CA ARG A 974 12.94 18.08 -33.63
C ARG A 974 13.31 18.63 -32.25
N GLY A 975 14.40 19.40 -32.18
CA GLY A 975 14.94 19.91 -30.91
C GLY A 975 14.35 21.24 -30.41
N PHE A 976 13.69 22.04 -31.26
CA PHE A 976 13.25 23.41 -30.89
C PHE A 976 11.74 23.56 -30.70
N LYS A 977 11.32 24.13 -29.56
CA LYS A 977 9.92 24.43 -29.22
C LYS A 977 9.73 25.86 -28.74
N LEU A 978 8.62 26.49 -29.12
CA LEU A 978 8.20 27.80 -28.64
C LEU A 978 6.78 27.72 -28.07
N ILE A 979 6.66 27.96 -26.76
CA ILE A 979 5.41 27.94 -25.99
C ILE A 979 4.95 29.38 -25.74
N GLN A 980 3.78 29.75 -26.24
CA GLN A 980 3.16 31.06 -26.07
C GLN A 980 2.03 30.99 -25.03
N HIS A 981 2.22 31.76 -23.95
CA HIS A 981 1.36 31.82 -22.78
C HIS A 981 0.29 32.91 -22.85
N SER A 982 0.54 33.96 -23.64
CA SER A 982 -0.40 35.07 -23.82
C SER A 982 -1.34 34.85 -25.01
N SER A 983 -2.24 35.81 -25.24
CA SER A 983 -3.02 35.92 -26.48
C SER A 983 -2.40 36.92 -27.48
N GLU A 984 -1.15 37.33 -27.31
CA GLU A 984 -0.49 38.30 -28.21
C GLU A 984 -0.12 37.71 -29.57
N TYR A 985 -0.14 38.57 -30.58
CA TYR A 985 0.06 38.19 -31.98
C TYR A 985 1.49 37.68 -32.27
N MET A 986 1.60 36.61 -33.06
CA MET A 986 2.87 35.95 -33.41
C MET A 986 3.16 36.00 -34.90
N LEU A 987 4.36 36.48 -35.25
CA LEU A 987 4.75 36.77 -36.63
C LEU A 987 6.04 36.05 -37.04
N ILE A 988 5.92 35.04 -37.91
CA ILE A 988 7.06 34.28 -38.48
C ILE A 988 7.26 34.67 -39.95
N GLU A 989 8.25 35.53 -40.20
CA GLU A 989 8.67 35.93 -41.56
C GLU A 989 10.09 35.44 -41.91
N GLY A 990 10.91 35.12 -40.90
CA GLY A 990 12.27 34.62 -41.08
C GLY A 990 12.34 33.12 -41.37
N PHE A 991 13.55 32.58 -41.34
CA PHE A 991 13.79 31.13 -41.40
C PHE A 991 13.29 30.50 -40.08
N PHE A 992 12.55 29.39 -40.16
CA PHE A 992 11.99 28.73 -38.98
C PHE A 992 11.91 27.21 -39.13
N GLY A 993 12.29 26.50 -38.07
CA GLY A 993 12.08 25.08 -37.84
C GLY A 993 11.80 24.86 -36.35
N GLY A 994 10.73 24.16 -35.99
CA GLY A 994 10.37 23.86 -34.59
C GLY A 994 8.87 23.68 -34.35
N THR A 995 8.48 23.23 -33.16
CA THR A 995 7.09 23.29 -32.72
C THR A 995 6.74 24.71 -32.26
N ILE A 996 5.55 25.20 -32.63
CA ILE A 996 4.89 26.33 -31.96
C ILE A 996 3.62 25.83 -31.26
N TYR A 997 3.55 26.06 -29.95
CA TYR A 997 2.37 25.80 -29.13
C TYR A 997 1.80 27.13 -28.61
N ALA A 998 0.69 27.61 -29.20
CA ALA A 998 0.19 28.97 -29.00
C ALA A 998 -1.35 29.05 -28.86
N PRO A 999 -1.98 28.30 -27.93
CA PRO A 999 -3.43 28.04 -27.91
C PRO A 999 -4.33 29.26 -27.73
N LEU A 1000 -3.79 30.42 -27.34
CA LEU A 1000 -4.54 31.67 -27.16
C LEU A 1000 -4.22 32.75 -28.21
N SER A 1001 -3.21 32.54 -29.05
CA SER A 1001 -2.66 33.56 -29.97
C SER A 1001 -3.01 33.35 -31.44
N GLU A 1002 -3.02 34.45 -32.19
CA GLU A 1002 -3.00 34.45 -33.65
C GLU A 1002 -1.56 34.27 -34.15
N LEU A 1003 -1.35 33.35 -35.09
CA LEU A 1003 -0.06 32.97 -35.66
C LEU A 1003 -0.07 33.15 -37.18
N ILE A 1004 0.85 33.97 -37.71
CA ILE A 1004 1.07 34.12 -39.15
C ILE A 1004 2.42 33.55 -39.58
N LEU A 1005 2.38 32.67 -40.58
CA LEU A 1005 3.51 31.86 -41.05
C LEU A 1005 3.90 32.18 -42.50
N GLY A 1006 5.21 32.36 -42.74
CA GLY A 1006 5.82 32.26 -44.08
C GLY A 1006 5.61 33.47 -44.99
N GLN A 1007 5.47 34.67 -44.45
CA GLN A 1007 5.30 35.90 -45.23
C GLN A 1007 6.46 36.13 -46.21
N VAL A 1008 7.69 36.09 -45.69
CA VAL A 1008 8.95 35.91 -46.42
C VAL A 1008 9.44 34.47 -46.13
N ASN A 1009 10.36 33.94 -46.94
CA ASN A 1009 10.94 32.59 -46.81
C ASN A 1009 9.89 31.45 -46.88
N LYS A 1010 9.70 30.89 -48.08
CA LYS A 1010 8.57 30.01 -48.42
C LYS A 1010 8.74 28.54 -47.99
N LYS A 1011 9.53 28.26 -46.96
CA LYS A 1011 9.74 26.92 -46.40
C LYS A 1011 9.79 26.98 -44.87
N ILE A 1012 9.05 26.10 -44.22
CA ILE A 1012 8.91 26.03 -42.76
C ILE A 1012 8.88 24.57 -42.35
N TYR A 1013 9.57 24.24 -41.26
CA TYR A 1013 9.67 22.88 -40.70
C TYR A 1013 9.05 22.84 -39.30
N GLY A 1014 8.40 21.74 -38.92
CA GLY A 1014 7.81 21.56 -37.58
C GLY A 1014 6.29 21.50 -37.57
N ARG A 1015 5.69 21.74 -36.40
CA ARG A 1015 4.24 21.64 -36.14
C ARG A 1015 3.71 22.90 -35.45
N PHE A 1016 2.45 23.25 -35.73
CA PHE A 1016 1.87 24.52 -35.31
C PHE A 1016 0.46 24.34 -34.74
N LEU A 1017 0.31 24.59 -33.43
CA LEU A 1017 -0.99 24.80 -32.79
C LEU A 1017 -1.14 26.28 -32.43
N ALA A 1018 -2.27 26.87 -32.80
CA ALA A 1018 -2.62 28.23 -32.36
C ALA A 1018 -4.12 28.42 -32.15
N LYS A 1019 -4.54 29.59 -31.62
CA LYS A 1019 -5.95 29.99 -31.66
C LYS A 1019 -6.40 30.21 -33.11
N ASP A 1020 -5.62 30.96 -33.87
CA ASP A 1020 -5.83 31.24 -35.29
C ASP A 1020 -4.51 31.06 -36.05
N ILE A 1021 -4.53 30.37 -37.21
CA ILE A 1021 -3.34 30.13 -38.04
C ILE A 1021 -3.59 30.68 -39.45
N THR A 1022 -2.74 31.60 -39.90
CA THR A 1022 -2.69 32.03 -41.30
C THR A 1022 -1.35 31.66 -41.94
N VAL A 1023 -1.37 30.70 -42.86
CA VAL A 1023 -0.22 30.37 -43.70
C VAL A 1023 -0.24 31.22 -44.95
N HIS A 1024 0.81 32.02 -45.17
CA HIS A 1024 0.89 32.99 -46.25
C HIS A 1024 1.15 32.33 -47.62
N GLN A 1025 0.67 32.96 -48.70
CA GLN A 1025 0.70 32.42 -50.08
C GLN A 1025 2.07 31.88 -50.50
N TYR A 1026 2.03 30.76 -51.23
CA TYR A 1026 3.15 29.95 -51.76
C TYR A 1026 4.12 29.33 -50.73
N ALA A 1027 3.77 29.28 -49.44
CA ALA A 1027 4.61 28.59 -48.45
C ALA A 1027 4.49 27.05 -48.55
N GLU A 1028 5.61 26.35 -48.37
CA GLU A 1028 5.67 24.90 -48.19
C GLU A 1028 5.97 24.59 -46.72
N VAL A 1029 5.04 23.92 -46.04
CA VAL A 1029 5.17 23.46 -44.66
C VAL A 1029 5.55 21.99 -44.66
N PHE A 1030 6.51 21.60 -43.82
CA PHE A 1030 7.00 20.23 -43.68
C PHE A 1030 6.82 19.79 -42.22
N ARG A 1031 6.01 18.75 -41.98
CA ARG A 1031 5.80 18.18 -40.64
C ARG A 1031 7.14 17.74 -40.05
N VAL A 1032 7.46 18.18 -38.83
CA VAL A 1032 8.53 17.58 -38.03
C VAL A 1032 8.07 17.56 -36.59
N ASP A 1033 8.04 16.37 -36.01
CA ASP A 1033 7.51 16.18 -34.66
C ASP A 1033 8.58 16.51 -33.62
N TYR A 1034 8.16 16.98 -32.44
CA TYR A 1034 9.09 17.41 -31.40
C TYR A 1034 9.66 16.19 -30.67
N ASP A 1035 10.73 15.67 -31.24
CA ASP A 1035 11.47 14.46 -30.84
C ASP A 1035 12.93 14.85 -30.51
N PRO A 1036 13.19 15.44 -29.33
CA PRO A 1036 14.53 15.86 -28.95
C PRO A 1036 15.39 14.65 -28.53
N ILE A 1037 16.60 14.57 -29.07
CA ILE A 1037 17.59 13.55 -28.73
C ILE A 1037 17.90 13.64 -27.23
N SER A 1038 17.61 12.57 -26.49
CA SER A 1038 17.93 12.46 -25.06
C SER A 1038 19.44 12.33 -24.84
N GLU A 1039 19.96 12.87 -23.72
CA GLU A 1039 21.38 12.69 -23.38
C GLU A 1039 21.66 11.22 -23.07
N GLN A 1040 22.26 10.50 -24.02
CA GLN A 1040 23.04 9.32 -23.68
C GLN A 1040 24.10 9.71 -22.66
N SER A 1041 23.99 9.15 -21.46
CA SER A 1041 24.93 9.39 -20.36
C SER A 1041 26.38 9.24 -20.84
N TYR A 1042 27.15 10.34 -20.79
CA TYR A 1042 28.55 10.34 -21.24
C TYR A 1042 29.39 9.47 -20.29
N ALA A 1043 29.47 8.19 -20.62
CA ALA A 1043 30.07 7.17 -19.77
C ALA A 1043 31.50 7.53 -19.38
N ILE A 1044 31.80 7.44 -18.08
CA ILE A 1044 33.13 7.69 -17.52
C ILE A 1044 34.10 6.62 -18.05
N ARG A 1045 34.73 6.89 -19.20
CA ARG A 1045 35.86 6.09 -19.70
C ARG A 1045 37.16 6.64 -19.13
N SER A 1046 37.92 5.74 -18.53
CA SER A 1046 39.09 6.06 -17.72
C SER A 1046 40.32 6.47 -18.53
N LEU A 1047 40.98 7.53 -18.05
CA LEU A 1047 42.43 7.72 -18.04
C LEU A 1047 43.24 7.25 -19.27
N LYS A 1048 43.53 8.19 -20.18
CA LYS A 1048 44.93 8.45 -20.58
C LYS A 1048 45.16 9.82 -21.21
#